data_AF-A0A7M3SGR0-F1
#
_entry.id   AF-A0A7M3SGR0-F1
#
_cell.length_a   1.000
_cell.length_b   1.000
_cell.length_c   1.000
_cell.angle_alpha   90.00
_cell.angle_beta   90.00
_cell.angle_gamma   90.00
#
_symmetry.space_group_name_H-M   'P 1'
#
loop_
_entity.id
_entity.type
_entity.pdbx_description
1 polymer ?
#
loop_
_entity_poly.entity_id
_entity_poly.type
_entity_poly.pdbx_seq_one_letter_code
_entity_poly.pdbx_strand_id
1 'polypeptide(L)'
;MRKSVNMRRTRTRRGGRGSTSPMDLIPSAEEMLVPSDYSDAYRLAVLLSHKLLNKDDWDSSWETTETSLRNSCLEKGAHPVWGELAQHTPVFGQFAAFPVAKPKKKSSKKKVDMSAAFIDPHSSEDLAAALDSLATTVDSADAQVALRNVTSQLSAGRTLTPSDALLNLEGQASVLSALLHIATDGDATDALARVEKVDKNLASELKDLVQLQNGQVDDWEASANAKGEHSLALRRRFLAWHHPPESSSEMDAASLTEGLELLQNGDAPTQAIERVTWWRLAALHREGKSEETIETLTALKLDVHAELSHLLPLVSDLSNKDVQAWLESQIPHLDDGALVDIICGSGIHTETQALAAKHLSPENIEAWEQVLPVVIDIYTRSMNLRRLSEIIVKNDLTPLSHPYETLLAAHLLAAGKDNELWHAVRSAREKALDSVHSTDTPPSFSSTSEALLMLFEGENVDDERLGTLLDKNGLLAFGVIRRALREGGSGIVENKELNALQTSIAEADLSLMEEHLFAAVIDTLRLNRVALMLQHGTSDEATVESVNTLLSNENVPTAMIHSVRHLVLEHDLGLPSLVRWYQTNDPLSPWHTLARASVSASKKDELNAARDYRRAGDHDGFDYEHKVVLYRKSLIHLAFAEQWKEAVELLEAQPSLRSAITKRFQLYLRVSFTSMRSTNEATRLLKDFVRSTKIISQENESGELEEIEVPYFAEDDLDMLKTYPFEHQRVLPTDPFCGRVTAAVNSLQKNRRRQRNAFDTRFTQLMQGASPSLDELYDLATEAAKEKPVEGLMFLERAQNRGQFNMREIKRLADAEQGLFSAYKDQIPNASRRYLRNLSLSPLVLIDTNVLVDALMDAIKQKLEVFTEASLDIGGHGHFHHVLLKRAQEGKIQLWLPKIVKQELTGIASDMNFLRNRFSDLLVPPHMLDTVFQKDVISEIVDKVLADYSTWRPMDLQLEAEAEEEENKSGVIEFFKDYTEIYEEITAMKRTRGEPARTVIDGLDVYPEAPDRTIMHLAIHLAKKSLGNLGTILVATRDSDFTLVSRALEERFGFGVAKNSRALNSFLHG
;
A
#
# COMPACT_ATOMS: atom_id res chain seq x y z
N MET A 1 -38.52 41.85 16.12
CA MET A 1 -39.37 42.84 15.41
C MET A 1 -40.69 42.16 15.06
N ARG A 2 -41.83 42.67 15.59
CA ARG A 2 -43.26 42.32 15.29
C ARG A 2 -43.73 40.89 15.66
N LYS A 3 -44.88 40.64 16.29
CA LYS A 3 -45.89 41.44 17.04
C LYS A 3 -46.80 40.41 17.76
N SER A 4 -47.18 40.66 19.00
CA SER A 4 -48.11 39.84 19.80
C SER A 4 -49.57 40.17 19.52
N VAL A 5 -50.48 39.19 19.61
CA VAL A 5 -51.91 39.44 19.83
C VAL A 5 -52.37 38.70 21.09
N ASN A 6 -52.68 39.49 22.12
CA ASN A 6 -53.29 39.09 23.38
C ASN A 6 -54.81 38.99 23.21
N MET A 7 -55.44 37.98 23.81
CA MET A 7 -56.79 38.10 24.38
C MET A 7 -56.98 37.10 25.53
N ARG A 8 -57.18 37.65 26.74
CA ARG A 8 -57.76 37.01 27.92
C ARG A 8 -59.28 36.89 27.76
N ARG A 9 -59.86 35.84 28.37
CA ARG A 9 -61.26 35.60 28.84
C ARG A 9 -61.69 34.19 28.36
N THR A 10 -62.23 33.25 29.14
CA THR A 10 -63.07 33.35 30.34
C THR A 10 -63.04 31.99 31.08
N ARG A 11 -62.95 32.04 32.41
CA ARG A 11 -63.16 30.91 33.31
C ARG A 11 -64.61 30.97 33.79
N THR A 12 -65.50 30.19 33.18
CA THR A 12 -66.90 29.83 33.54
C THR A 12 -67.39 28.99 32.35
N ARG A 13 -68.15 27.90 32.45
CA ARG A 13 -69.15 27.45 33.43
C ARG A 13 -69.43 25.98 33.09
N ARG A 14 -69.73 25.17 34.10
CA ARG A 14 -70.45 23.89 33.97
C ARG A 14 -71.62 24.05 32.97
N GLY A 15 -71.58 23.34 31.84
CA GLY A 15 -72.78 22.74 31.26
C GLY A 15 -72.83 21.33 31.83
N GLY A 16 -73.74 20.99 32.74
CA GLY A 16 -75.17 21.07 32.48
C GLY A 16 -75.66 19.81 31.75
N ARG A 17 -75.13 18.62 32.08
CA ARG A 17 -76.01 17.44 32.07
C ARG A 17 -76.96 17.67 33.24
N GLY A 18 -78.23 17.93 32.91
CA GLY A 18 -79.28 18.14 33.90
C GLY A 18 -79.17 17.07 34.96
N SER A 19 -79.15 17.48 36.23
CA SER A 19 -79.49 16.56 37.30
C SER A 19 -80.93 16.15 37.02
N THR A 20 -81.14 15.04 36.34
CA THR A 20 -82.37 14.29 36.55
C THR A 20 -82.41 14.05 38.05
N SER A 21 -83.39 14.64 38.71
CA SER A 21 -83.66 14.28 40.09
C SER A 21 -83.92 12.77 40.06
N PRO A 22 -83.50 11.97 41.06
CA PRO A 22 -83.87 10.55 41.12
C PRO A 22 -85.39 10.29 40.96
N MET A 23 -86.20 11.32 41.15
CA MET A 23 -87.65 11.36 40.90
C MET A 23 -88.06 11.35 39.41
N ASP A 24 -87.19 11.81 38.49
CA ASP A 24 -87.47 11.83 37.04
C ASP A 24 -87.29 10.43 36.38
N LEU A 25 -86.77 9.46 37.12
CA LEU A 25 -86.60 8.06 36.72
C LEU A 25 -87.80 7.17 37.09
N ILE A 26 -88.74 7.70 37.88
CA ILE A 26 -89.96 7.00 38.27
C ILE A 26 -91.00 7.25 37.17
N PRO A 27 -91.64 6.19 36.61
CA PRO A 27 -92.72 6.34 35.62
C PRO A 27 -93.84 7.24 36.14
N SER A 28 -94.50 7.97 35.25
CA SER A 28 -95.60 8.86 35.66
C SER A 28 -96.76 8.07 36.29
N ALA A 29 -97.52 8.71 37.17
CA ALA A 29 -98.68 8.09 37.80
C ALA A 29 -99.70 7.59 36.76
N GLU A 30 -99.91 8.33 35.67
CA GLU A 30 -100.83 7.99 34.58
C GLU A 30 -100.46 6.69 33.85
N GLU A 31 -99.16 6.45 33.61
CA GLU A 31 -98.67 5.22 32.97
C GLU A 31 -98.95 3.96 33.82
N MET A 32 -99.02 4.11 35.14
CA MET A 32 -99.26 2.99 36.05
C MET A 32 -100.74 2.67 36.24
N LEU A 33 -101.66 3.55 35.78
CA LEU A 33 -103.11 3.31 35.83
C LEU A 33 -103.56 2.30 34.78
N VAL A 34 -102.90 2.28 33.61
CA VAL A 34 -103.21 1.37 32.50
C VAL A 34 -102.51 0.02 32.70
N PRO A 35 -103.13 -1.11 32.35
CA PRO A 35 -102.44 -2.41 32.35
C PRO A 35 -101.13 -2.34 31.55
N SER A 36 -100.02 -2.69 32.20
CA SER A 36 -98.68 -2.69 31.61
C SER A 36 -97.94 -3.97 31.98
N ASP A 37 -96.80 -4.21 31.33
CA ASP A 37 -95.94 -5.38 31.58
C ASP A 37 -95.27 -5.34 32.96
N TYR A 38 -95.37 -4.23 33.68
CA TYR A 38 -94.87 -4.09 35.04
C TYR A 38 -95.71 -4.91 36.03
N SER A 39 -95.04 -5.50 37.02
CA SER A 39 -95.74 -6.23 38.10
C SER A 39 -96.69 -5.32 38.88
N ASP A 40 -97.82 -5.89 39.32
CA ASP A 40 -98.82 -5.17 40.13
C ASP A 40 -98.18 -4.50 41.36
N ALA A 41 -97.19 -5.15 41.98
CA ALA A 41 -96.45 -4.62 43.13
C ALA A 41 -95.60 -3.38 42.79
N TYR A 42 -94.92 -3.37 41.63
CA TYR A 42 -94.15 -2.20 41.19
C TYR A 42 -95.07 -1.03 40.84
N ARG A 43 -96.16 -1.30 40.11
CA ARG A 43 -97.16 -0.28 39.75
C ARG A 43 -97.79 0.36 40.97
N LEU A 44 -98.11 -0.44 41.99
CA LEU A 44 -98.60 0.03 43.27
C LEU A 44 -97.57 0.90 44.01
N ALA A 45 -96.28 0.51 44.01
CA ALA A 45 -95.22 1.28 44.67
C ALA A 45 -95.03 2.67 44.03
N VAL A 46 -95.08 2.74 42.70
CA VAL A 46 -94.99 4.00 41.97
C VAL A 46 -96.19 4.90 42.28
N LEU A 47 -97.42 4.37 42.26
CA LEU A 47 -98.62 5.14 42.61
C LEU A 47 -98.60 5.67 44.06
N LEU A 48 -98.14 4.85 45.02
CA LEU A 48 -98.01 5.29 46.42
C LEU A 48 -96.95 6.38 46.60
N SER A 49 -95.88 6.34 45.82
CA SER A 49 -94.83 7.36 45.84
C SER A 49 -95.35 8.70 45.32
N HIS A 50 -96.09 8.69 44.20
CA HIS A 50 -96.72 9.91 43.65
C HIS A 50 -97.83 10.45 44.56
N LYS A 51 -98.65 9.58 45.19
CA LYS A 51 -99.68 9.99 46.16
C LYS A 51 -99.12 10.75 47.35
N LEU A 52 -97.89 10.40 47.76
CA LEU A 52 -97.23 11.02 48.91
C LEU A 52 -96.47 12.30 48.53
N LEU A 53 -95.77 12.27 47.38
CA LEU A 53 -94.84 13.33 46.97
C LEU A 53 -95.51 14.43 46.13
N ASN A 54 -96.54 14.11 45.35
CA ASN A 54 -97.23 15.01 44.41
C ASN A 54 -98.72 15.12 44.76
N LYS A 55 -99.02 15.49 46.01
CA LYS A 55 -100.38 15.44 46.56
C LYS A 55 -101.37 16.40 45.89
N ASP A 56 -100.88 17.50 45.33
CA ASP A 56 -101.69 18.52 44.64
C ASP A 56 -102.11 18.08 43.22
N ASP A 57 -101.39 17.11 42.61
CA ASP A 57 -101.67 16.57 41.27
C ASP A 57 -102.43 15.23 41.30
N TRP A 58 -102.87 14.78 42.48
CA TRP A 58 -103.53 13.49 42.65
C TRP A 58 -105.03 13.55 42.33
N ASP A 59 -105.47 12.79 41.32
CA ASP A 59 -106.90 12.63 41.02
C ASP A 59 -107.54 11.52 41.86
N SER A 60 -108.65 11.85 42.52
CA SER A 60 -109.51 10.90 43.25
C SER A 60 -109.93 9.67 42.42
N SER A 61 -110.01 9.78 41.10
CA SER A 61 -110.34 8.65 40.22
C SER A 61 -109.30 7.52 40.26
N TRP A 62 -108.03 7.84 40.58
CA TRP A 62 -106.90 6.90 40.62
C TRP A 62 -106.93 5.97 41.84
N GLU A 63 -107.72 6.29 42.87
CA GLU A 63 -107.85 5.44 44.06
C GLU A 63 -108.51 4.09 43.72
N THR A 64 -109.29 4.01 42.64
CA THR A 64 -109.90 2.76 42.18
C THR A 64 -108.88 1.74 41.68
N THR A 65 -107.94 2.17 40.83
CA THR A 65 -106.83 1.36 40.33
C THR A 65 -105.79 1.09 41.41
N GLU A 66 -105.48 2.08 42.27
CA GLU A 66 -104.62 1.88 43.45
C GLU A 66 -105.18 0.77 44.35
N THR A 67 -106.48 0.81 44.66
CA THR A 67 -107.13 -0.19 45.53
C THR A 67 -107.20 -1.56 44.86
N SER A 68 -107.45 -1.60 43.54
CA SER A 68 -107.41 -2.84 42.76
C SER A 68 -106.02 -3.49 42.78
N LEU A 69 -104.96 -2.71 42.59
CA LEU A 69 -103.58 -3.19 42.65
C LEU A 69 -103.19 -3.61 44.07
N ARG A 70 -103.65 -2.87 45.10
CA ARG A 70 -103.48 -3.24 46.52
C ARG A 70 -104.13 -4.59 46.83
N ASN A 71 -105.35 -4.83 46.33
CA ASN A 71 -106.03 -6.11 46.49
C ASN A 71 -105.33 -7.24 45.73
N SER A 72 -104.86 -6.98 44.51
CA SER A 72 -104.06 -7.95 43.73
C SER A 72 -102.77 -8.34 44.45
N CYS A 73 -102.10 -7.38 45.10
CA CYS A 73 -100.89 -7.64 45.91
C CYS A 73 -101.20 -8.39 47.21
N LEU A 74 -102.35 -8.14 47.85
CA LEU A 74 -102.82 -8.92 49.01
C LEU A 74 -103.13 -10.37 48.64
N GLU A 75 -103.66 -10.62 47.44
CA GLU A 75 -104.09 -11.94 47.00
C GLU A 75 -102.96 -12.78 46.39
N LYS A 76 -102.13 -12.18 45.52
CA LYS A 76 -101.07 -12.89 44.77
C LYS A 76 -99.70 -12.81 45.45
N GLY A 77 -99.54 -11.91 46.40
CA GLY A 77 -98.28 -11.61 47.07
C GLY A 77 -97.33 -10.72 46.26
N ALA A 78 -96.39 -10.08 46.94
CA ALA A 78 -95.34 -9.25 46.36
C ALA A 78 -93.98 -9.96 46.39
N HIS A 79 -93.07 -9.59 45.48
CA HIS A 79 -91.70 -10.11 45.49
C HIS A 79 -90.99 -9.77 46.82
N PRO A 80 -90.14 -10.66 47.39
CA PRO A 80 -89.51 -10.46 48.70
C PRO A 80 -88.83 -9.11 48.89
N VAL A 81 -88.22 -8.57 47.83
CA VAL A 81 -87.55 -7.25 47.79
C VAL A 81 -88.46 -6.11 48.28
N TRP A 82 -89.77 -6.16 48.02
CA TRP A 82 -90.71 -5.12 48.48
C TRP A 82 -90.94 -5.18 49.99
N GLY A 83 -90.84 -6.37 50.59
CA GLY A 83 -90.92 -6.55 52.04
C GLY A 83 -89.70 -5.97 52.76
N GLU A 84 -88.49 -6.11 52.20
CA GLU A 84 -87.28 -5.47 52.73
C GLU A 84 -87.34 -3.94 52.59
N LEU A 85 -87.75 -3.44 51.42
CA LEU A 85 -87.87 -1.99 51.20
C LEU A 85 -88.89 -1.33 52.13
N ALA A 86 -89.99 -2.03 52.47
CA ALA A 86 -90.98 -1.57 53.43
C ALA A 86 -90.44 -1.38 54.85
N GLN A 87 -89.43 -2.16 55.26
CA GLN A 87 -88.78 -2.03 56.58
C GLN A 87 -87.88 -0.79 56.64
N HIS A 88 -87.33 -0.37 55.51
CA HIS A 88 -86.37 0.74 55.44
C HIS A 88 -87.01 2.08 55.04
N THR A 89 -88.22 2.09 54.46
CA THR A 89 -88.86 3.34 54.02
C THR A 89 -90.37 3.35 54.32
N PRO A 90 -90.89 4.34 55.06
CA PRO A 90 -92.30 4.39 55.47
C PRO A 90 -93.28 4.54 54.29
N VAL A 91 -92.83 5.10 53.16
CA VAL A 91 -93.62 5.22 51.92
C VAL A 91 -94.12 3.86 51.42
N PHE A 92 -93.31 2.80 51.59
CA PHE A 92 -93.63 1.44 51.17
C PHE A 92 -94.09 0.55 52.32
N GLY A 93 -94.36 1.09 53.52
CA GLY A 93 -94.72 0.31 54.70
C GLY A 93 -95.90 -0.64 54.50
N GLN A 94 -96.78 -0.35 53.54
CA GLN A 94 -97.92 -1.18 53.16
C GLN A 94 -97.50 -2.55 52.60
N PHE A 95 -96.33 -2.62 51.94
CA PHE A 95 -95.81 -3.86 51.36
C PHE A 95 -95.35 -4.88 52.40
N ALA A 96 -95.07 -4.46 53.65
CA ALA A 96 -94.79 -5.38 54.75
C ALA A 96 -96.00 -6.25 55.12
N ALA A 97 -97.21 -5.83 54.76
CA ALA A 97 -98.45 -6.56 55.03
C ALA A 97 -98.84 -7.52 53.89
N PHE A 98 -98.16 -7.49 52.73
CA PHE A 98 -98.47 -8.39 51.61
C PHE A 98 -97.74 -9.74 51.74
N PRO A 99 -98.36 -10.88 51.36
CA PRO A 99 -97.69 -12.18 51.34
C PRO A 99 -96.49 -12.18 50.39
N VAL A 100 -95.44 -12.96 50.68
CA VAL A 100 -94.27 -13.07 49.79
C VAL A 100 -94.55 -14.04 48.64
N ALA A 101 -94.52 -13.56 47.39
CA ALA A 101 -94.69 -14.38 46.20
C ALA A 101 -93.40 -15.18 45.87
N LYS A 102 -93.53 -16.50 45.63
CA LYS A 102 -92.41 -17.34 45.17
C LYS A 102 -92.03 -16.99 43.72
N PRO A 103 -90.77 -16.63 43.41
CA PRO A 103 -90.37 -16.27 42.05
C PRO A 103 -90.45 -17.48 41.12
N LYS A 104 -91.19 -17.36 40.00
CA LYS A 104 -91.14 -18.34 38.90
C LYS A 104 -89.86 -18.12 38.09
N LYS A 105 -88.89 -19.04 38.19
CA LYS A 105 -87.75 -19.09 37.25
C LYS A 105 -88.28 -19.42 35.85
N LYS A 106 -88.16 -18.49 34.89
CA LYS A 106 -88.29 -18.80 33.46
C LYS A 106 -86.95 -19.36 32.97
N SER A 107 -86.90 -20.65 32.66
CA SER A 107 -85.79 -21.23 31.90
C SER A 107 -86.04 -20.99 30.41
N SER A 108 -85.32 -20.07 29.78
CA SER A 108 -85.27 -19.94 28.32
C SER A 108 -83.96 -20.48 27.78
N LYS A 109 -83.93 -21.78 27.47
CA LYS A 109 -82.89 -22.33 26.57
C LYS A 109 -83.18 -21.87 25.14
N LYS A 110 -82.72 -20.67 24.76
CA LYS A 110 -82.49 -20.35 23.34
C LYS A 110 -81.06 -20.78 23.03
N LYS A 111 -80.88 -21.66 22.04
CA LYS A 111 -79.54 -21.92 21.47
C LYS A 111 -79.05 -20.61 20.86
N VAL A 112 -77.99 -20.03 21.42
CA VAL A 112 -77.29 -18.89 20.83
C VAL A 112 -76.40 -19.41 19.69
N ASP A 113 -76.32 -18.65 18.61
CA ASP A 113 -75.43 -18.96 17.49
C ASP A 113 -73.98 -18.64 17.89
N MET A 114 -73.12 -19.66 17.85
CA MET A 114 -71.72 -19.57 18.28
C MET A 114 -70.80 -19.03 17.17
N SER A 115 -71.32 -18.81 15.96
CA SER A 115 -70.58 -18.22 14.85
C SER A 115 -69.98 -16.85 15.18
N ALA A 116 -70.65 -16.08 16.05
CA ALA A 116 -70.21 -14.75 16.49
C ALA A 116 -68.99 -14.76 17.44
N ALA A 117 -68.52 -15.94 17.87
CA ALA A 117 -67.36 -16.09 18.73
C ALA A 117 -66.04 -16.32 17.96
N PHE A 118 -66.10 -16.52 16.65
CA PHE A 118 -64.94 -16.74 15.78
C PHE A 118 -64.23 -15.41 15.44
N ILE A 119 -63.85 -14.66 16.48
CA ILE A 119 -63.29 -13.31 16.38
C ILE A 119 -61.86 -13.24 16.93
N ASP A 120 -61.11 -12.22 16.53
CA ASP A 120 -59.87 -11.82 17.20
C ASP A 120 -60.20 -11.12 18.54
N PRO A 121 -59.88 -11.70 19.72
CA PRO A 121 -60.21 -11.11 21.00
C PRO A 121 -59.47 -9.79 21.29
N HIS A 122 -58.37 -9.53 20.59
CA HIS A 122 -57.59 -8.29 20.72
C HIS A 122 -58.16 -7.14 19.86
N SER A 123 -59.07 -7.44 18.93
CA SER A 123 -59.83 -6.43 18.17
C SER A 123 -60.97 -5.89 19.02
N SER A 124 -60.91 -4.61 19.40
CA SER A 124 -61.91 -3.98 20.27
C SER A 124 -63.30 -3.92 19.63
N GLU A 125 -63.37 -3.79 18.31
CA GLU A 125 -64.61 -3.77 17.53
C GLU A 125 -65.23 -5.17 17.46
N ASP A 126 -64.42 -6.20 17.17
CA ASP A 126 -64.91 -7.57 17.08
C ASP A 126 -65.31 -8.09 18.46
N LEU A 127 -64.50 -7.82 19.48
CA LEU A 127 -64.81 -8.20 20.86
C LEU A 127 -66.12 -7.56 21.32
N ALA A 128 -66.36 -6.28 21.02
CA ALA A 128 -67.63 -5.64 21.35
C ALA A 128 -68.82 -6.33 20.66
N ALA A 129 -68.70 -6.69 19.38
CA ALA A 129 -69.73 -7.40 18.63
C ALA A 129 -69.99 -8.82 19.18
N ALA A 130 -68.95 -9.54 19.59
CA ALA A 130 -69.06 -10.84 20.24
C ALA A 130 -69.69 -10.74 21.62
N LEU A 131 -69.32 -9.74 22.44
CA LEU A 131 -69.91 -9.52 23.76
C LEU A 131 -71.41 -9.22 23.66
N ASP A 132 -71.84 -8.39 22.71
CA ASP A 132 -73.24 -8.04 22.51
C ASP A 132 -74.09 -9.21 22.00
N SER A 133 -73.56 -10.00 21.07
CA SER A 133 -74.27 -11.18 20.52
C SER A 133 -74.38 -12.31 21.54
N LEU A 134 -73.32 -12.55 22.32
CA LEU A 134 -73.27 -13.60 23.35
C LEU A 134 -73.85 -13.15 24.70
N ALA A 135 -74.23 -11.87 24.87
CA ALA A 135 -74.81 -11.34 26.11
C ALA A 135 -76.01 -12.15 26.62
N THR A 136 -76.78 -12.74 25.70
CA THR A 136 -77.97 -13.56 26.02
C THR A 136 -77.64 -14.92 26.65
N THR A 137 -76.37 -15.33 26.66
CA THR A 137 -75.90 -16.57 27.32
C THR A 137 -75.67 -16.39 28.82
N VAL A 138 -75.65 -15.16 29.32
CA VAL A 138 -75.35 -14.84 30.72
C VAL A 138 -76.65 -14.77 31.54
N ASP A 139 -76.88 -15.74 32.41
CA ASP A 139 -78.12 -15.87 33.19
C ASP A 139 -78.08 -15.22 34.58
N SER A 140 -76.89 -14.92 35.13
CA SER A 140 -76.77 -14.35 36.49
C SER A 140 -76.78 -12.82 36.46
N ALA A 141 -77.53 -12.20 37.38
CA ALA A 141 -77.66 -10.75 37.46
C ALA A 141 -76.29 -10.06 37.69
N ASP A 142 -75.43 -10.66 38.51
CA ASP A 142 -74.09 -10.15 38.79
C ASP A 142 -73.20 -10.18 37.53
N ALA A 143 -73.25 -11.25 36.74
CA ALA A 143 -72.47 -11.34 35.49
C ALA A 143 -73.05 -10.46 34.37
N GLN A 144 -74.36 -10.20 34.33
CA GLN A 144 -74.95 -9.24 33.39
C GLN A 144 -74.53 -7.79 33.67
N VAL A 145 -74.45 -7.40 34.96
CA VAL A 145 -73.93 -6.09 35.36
C VAL A 145 -72.44 -5.98 35.02
N ALA A 146 -71.66 -7.03 35.31
CA ALA A 146 -70.26 -7.09 34.93
C ALA A 146 -70.07 -7.00 33.41
N LEU A 147 -70.90 -7.68 32.61
CA LEU A 147 -70.84 -7.63 31.15
C LEU A 147 -71.04 -6.20 30.65
N ARG A 148 -72.07 -5.50 31.17
CA ARG A 148 -72.32 -4.08 30.84
C ARG A 148 -71.16 -3.17 31.20
N ASN A 149 -70.49 -3.43 32.32
CA ASN A 149 -69.30 -2.67 32.72
C ASN A 149 -68.16 -2.88 31.72
N VAL A 150 -67.88 -4.12 31.33
CA VAL A 150 -66.85 -4.48 30.34
C VAL A 150 -67.17 -3.90 28.96
N THR A 151 -68.41 -4.02 28.48
CA THR A 151 -68.84 -3.39 27.21
C THR A 151 -68.70 -1.86 27.27
N SER A 152 -69.00 -1.24 28.41
CA SER A 152 -68.80 0.20 28.59
C SER A 152 -67.32 0.59 28.59
N GLN A 153 -66.43 -0.23 29.16
CA GLN A 153 -64.99 -0.02 29.14
C GLN A 153 -64.45 -0.07 27.71
N LEU A 154 -64.87 -1.06 26.92
CA LEU A 154 -64.53 -1.18 25.49
C LEU A 154 -64.99 0.03 24.68
N SER A 155 -66.26 0.41 24.79
CA SER A 155 -66.82 1.57 24.06
C SER A 155 -66.15 2.90 24.42
N ALA A 156 -65.53 2.99 25.61
CA ALA A 156 -64.82 4.16 26.11
C ALA A 156 -63.30 4.10 25.90
N GLY A 157 -62.76 3.04 25.29
CA GLY A 157 -61.33 2.81 25.10
C GLY A 157 -60.54 2.69 26.41
N ARG A 158 -61.16 2.21 27.48
CA ARG A 158 -60.53 2.00 28.80
C ARG A 158 -60.00 0.59 28.93
N THR A 159 -59.01 0.39 29.80
CA THR A 159 -58.49 -0.94 30.12
C THR A 159 -59.59 -1.86 30.63
N LEU A 160 -59.60 -3.08 30.10
CA LEU A 160 -60.55 -4.12 30.46
C LEU A 160 -60.25 -4.65 31.87
N THR A 161 -61.24 -4.59 32.76
CA THR A 161 -61.18 -5.23 34.08
C THR A 161 -62.38 -6.13 34.29
N PRO A 162 -62.44 -7.28 33.61
CA PRO A 162 -63.51 -8.24 33.79
C PRO A 162 -63.52 -8.76 35.24
N SER A 163 -64.69 -8.78 35.87
CA SER A 163 -64.84 -9.34 37.22
C SER A 163 -64.79 -10.87 37.19
N ASP A 164 -64.44 -11.51 38.31
CA ASP A 164 -64.42 -12.99 38.45
C ASP A 164 -65.72 -13.68 38.02
N ALA A 165 -66.86 -13.00 38.17
CA ALA A 165 -68.16 -13.49 37.75
C ALA A 165 -68.29 -13.71 36.23
N LEU A 166 -67.52 -12.98 35.41
CA LEU A 166 -67.45 -13.15 33.95
C LEU A 166 -66.34 -14.12 33.52
N LEU A 167 -65.28 -14.25 34.31
CA LEU A 167 -64.11 -15.06 34.00
C LEU A 167 -64.32 -16.56 34.27
N ASN A 168 -65.37 -16.92 35.01
CA ASN A 168 -65.66 -18.29 35.44
C ASN A 168 -67.05 -18.80 35.01
N LEU A 169 -67.56 -18.34 33.87
CA LEU A 169 -68.86 -18.76 33.38
C LEU A 169 -68.82 -20.22 32.88
N GLU A 170 -69.96 -20.91 33.01
CA GLU A 170 -70.11 -22.30 32.59
C GLU A 170 -71.07 -22.44 31.39
N GLY A 171 -70.97 -23.57 30.67
CA GLY A 171 -71.81 -23.82 29.49
C GLY A 171 -71.52 -22.84 28.36
N GLN A 172 -72.54 -22.44 27.60
CA GLN A 172 -72.38 -21.57 26.42
C GLN A 172 -71.74 -20.20 26.74
N ALA A 173 -71.87 -19.73 27.97
CA ALA A 173 -71.29 -18.47 28.43
C ALA A 173 -69.77 -18.55 28.71
N SER A 174 -69.19 -19.76 28.78
CA SER A 174 -67.73 -19.94 28.96
C SER A 174 -66.92 -19.39 27.78
N VAL A 175 -67.54 -19.24 26.61
CA VAL A 175 -66.93 -18.60 25.43
C VAL A 175 -66.58 -17.14 25.73
N LEU A 176 -67.46 -16.41 26.42
CA LEU A 176 -67.19 -15.04 26.87
C LEU A 176 -66.02 -15.00 27.85
N SER A 177 -65.95 -15.96 28.78
CA SER A 177 -64.82 -16.08 29.70
C SER A 177 -63.51 -16.29 28.95
N ALA A 178 -63.48 -17.18 27.95
CA ALA A 178 -62.28 -17.44 27.15
C ALA A 178 -61.85 -16.21 26.34
N LEU A 179 -62.77 -15.54 25.64
CA LEU A 179 -62.47 -14.32 24.87
C LEU A 179 -61.93 -13.20 25.77
N LEU A 180 -62.50 -13.02 26.98
CA LEU A 180 -62.04 -11.99 27.92
C LEU A 180 -60.70 -12.33 28.57
N HIS A 181 -60.41 -13.60 28.88
CA HIS A 181 -59.08 -14.03 29.32
C HIS A 181 -58.04 -13.76 28.23
N ILE A 182 -58.32 -14.09 26.98
CA ILE A 182 -57.39 -13.85 25.87
C ILE A 182 -57.21 -12.34 25.63
N ALA A 183 -58.28 -11.55 25.63
CA ALA A 183 -58.23 -10.10 25.41
C ALA A 183 -57.52 -9.31 26.53
N THR A 184 -57.33 -9.92 27.71
CA THR A 184 -56.65 -9.32 28.87
C THR A 184 -55.28 -9.94 29.13
N ASP A 185 -54.80 -10.79 28.22
CA ASP A 185 -53.56 -11.58 28.35
C ASP A 185 -53.51 -12.43 29.64
N GLY A 186 -54.67 -12.89 30.11
CA GLY A 186 -54.85 -13.77 31.28
C GLY A 186 -54.77 -15.27 30.94
N ASP A 187 -54.70 -16.12 31.98
CA ASP A 187 -54.66 -17.58 31.81
C ASP A 187 -56.02 -18.13 31.35
N ALA A 188 -56.13 -18.41 30.06
CA ALA A 188 -57.34 -18.93 29.44
C ALA A 188 -57.47 -20.48 29.51
N THR A 189 -56.52 -21.22 30.10
CA THR A 189 -56.50 -22.70 30.05
C THR A 189 -57.78 -23.36 30.56
N ASP A 190 -58.22 -22.96 31.76
CA ASP A 190 -59.46 -23.46 32.37
C ASP A 190 -60.72 -23.00 31.63
N ALA A 191 -60.69 -21.83 31.00
CA ALA A 191 -61.79 -21.32 30.20
C ALA A 191 -61.90 -22.07 28.86
N LEU A 192 -60.78 -22.32 28.18
CA LEU A 192 -60.71 -23.09 26.94
C LEU A 192 -61.15 -24.55 27.15
N ALA A 193 -60.77 -25.19 28.26
CA ALA A 193 -61.24 -26.53 28.63
C ALA A 193 -62.76 -26.59 28.87
N ARG A 194 -63.37 -25.46 29.29
CA ARG A 194 -64.83 -25.32 29.39
C ARG A 194 -65.47 -25.10 28.01
N VAL A 195 -64.86 -24.29 27.15
CA VAL A 195 -65.32 -24.06 25.77
C VAL A 195 -65.26 -25.34 24.94
N GLU A 196 -64.27 -26.21 25.14
CA GLU A 196 -64.13 -27.49 24.41
C GLU A 196 -65.34 -28.42 24.63
N LYS A 197 -65.98 -28.34 25.80
CA LYS A 197 -67.21 -29.09 26.10
C LYS A 197 -68.43 -28.56 25.35
N VAL A 198 -68.36 -27.33 24.83
CA VAL A 198 -69.44 -26.61 24.15
C VAL A 198 -69.24 -26.64 22.63
N ASP A 199 -68.07 -26.20 22.18
CA ASP A 199 -67.65 -26.18 20.79
C ASP A 199 -66.16 -26.54 20.72
N LYS A 200 -65.89 -27.76 20.26
CA LYS A 200 -64.53 -28.28 20.13
C LYS A 200 -63.71 -27.50 19.10
N ASN A 201 -64.35 -27.03 18.03
CA ASN A 201 -63.64 -26.35 16.95
C ASN A 201 -63.17 -24.97 17.43
N LEU A 202 -64.09 -24.19 18.00
CA LEU A 202 -63.76 -22.87 18.54
C LEU A 202 -62.68 -22.95 19.65
N ALA A 203 -62.77 -23.94 20.54
CA ALA A 203 -61.76 -24.15 21.57
C ALA A 203 -60.37 -24.45 20.99
N SER A 204 -60.29 -25.29 19.94
CA SER A 204 -59.01 -25.58 19.27
C SER A 204 -58.43 -24.36 18.55
N GLU A 205 -59.26 -23.56 17.87
CA GLU A 205 -58.78 -22.38 17.15
C GLU A 205 -58.32 -21.26 18.10
N LEU A 206 -59.02 -21.03 19.21
CA LEU A 206 -58.60 -20.06 20.23
C LEU A 206 -57.35 -20.54 20.99
N LYS A 207 -57.22 -21.86 21.23
CA LYS A 207 -56.01 -22.42 21.83
C LYS A 207 -54.79 -22.22 20.94
N ASP A 208 -54.94 -22.48 19.64
CA ASP A 208 -53.89 -22.25 18.64
C ASP A 208 -53.50 -20.76 18.58
N LEU A 209 -54.47 -19.83 18.59
CA LEU A 209 -54.17 -18.39 18.65
C LEU A 209 -53.32 -18.01 19.87
N VAL A 210 -53.65 -18.53 21.06
CA VAL A 210 -52.88 -18.27 22.30
C VAL A 210 -51.47 -18.86 22.21
N GLN A 211 -51.31 -20.04 21.60
CA GLN A 211 -49.99 -20.65 21.41
C GLN A 211 -49.13 -19.82 20.44
N LEU A 212 -49.69 -19.40 19.30
CA LEU A 212 -49.01 -18.56 18.31
C LEU A 212 -48.59 -17.21 18.90
N GLN A 213 -49.41 -16.59 19.74
CA GLN A 213 -49.06 -15.34 20.43
C GLN A 213 -47.87 -15.48 21.37
N ASN A 214 -47.69 -16.66 21.98
CA ASN A 214 -46.57 -16.97 22.85
C ASN A 214 -45.35 -17.52 22.08
N GLY A 215 -45.37 -17.52 20.74
CA GLY A 215 -44.29 -18.01 19.88
C GLY A 215 -44.18 -19.54 19.80
N GLN A 216 -45.22 -20.27 20.20
CA GLN A 216 -45.29 -21.74 20.09
C GLN A 216 -46.13 -22.14 18.88
N VAL A 217 -45.52 -22.86 17.93
CA VAL A 217 -46.16 -23.34 16.70
C VAL A 217 -46.21 -24.86 16.72
N ASP A 218 -47.41 -25.45 16.93
CA ASP A 218 -47.58 -26.92 16.96
C ASP A 218 -47.82 -27.49 15.55
N ASP A 219 -48.71 -26.88 14.75
CA ASP A 219 -49.05 -27.30 13.38
C ASP A 219 -49.15 -26.06 12.47
N TRP A 220 -48.00 -25.68 11.88
CA TRP A 220 -47.91 -24.47 11.06
C TRP A 220 -48.81 -24.51 9.83
N GLU A 221 -48.91 -25.66 9.14
CA GLU A 221 -49.71 -25.77 7.91
C GLU A 221 -51.21 -25.58 8.19
N ALA A 222 -51.70 -26.09 9.32
CA ALA A 222 -53.09 -25.90 9.74
C ALA A 222 -53.40 -24.44 10.09
N SER A 223 -52.45 -23.72 10.68
CA SER A 223 -52.62 -22.31 11.10
C SER A 223 -52.42 -21.34 9.94
N ALA A 224 -51.45 -21.58 9.05
CA ALA A 224 -51.21 -20.78 7.84
C ALA A 224 -52.36 -20.90 6.83
N ASN A 225 -53.04 -22.06 6.77
CA ASN A 225 -54.19 -22.31 5.90
C ASN A 225 -55.55 -22.28 6.63
N ALA A 226 -55.64 -21.62 7.79
CA ALA A 226 -56.86 -21.60 8.62
C ALA A 226 -58.09 -21.19 7.78
N LYS A 227 -59.15 -22.02 7.74
CA LYS A 227 -60.31 -21.81 6.85
C LYS A 227 -61.32 -20.83 7.46
N GLY A 228 -61.73 -19.81 6.70
CA GLY A 228 -62.71 -18.81 7.12
C GLY A 228 -62.25 -17.38 6.80
N GLU A 229 -63.20 -16.48 6.55
CA GLU A 229 -62.96 -15.03 6.36
C GLU A 229 -63.13 -14.22 7.66
N HIS A 230 -63.40 -14.91 8.78
CA HIS A 230 -63.59 -14.26 10.07
C HIS A 230 -62.25 -13.85 10.71
N SER A 231 -62.28 -12.85 11.60
CA SER A 231 -61.06 -12.22 12.12
C SER A 231 -60.16 -13.18 12.90
N LEU A 232 -60.72 -14.21 13.57
CA LEU A 232 -59.92 -15.25 14.21
C LEU A 232 -59.03 -16.03 13.22
N ALA A 233 -59.56 -16.42 12.05
CA ALA A 233 -58.79 -17.15 11.05
C ALA A 233 -57.72 -16.25 10.43
N LEU A 234 -58.04 -15.01 10.10
CA LEU A 234 -57.08 -14.04 9.54
C LEU A 234 -55.93 -13.77 10.52
N ARG A 235 -56.23 -13.61 11.82
CA ARG A 235 -55.21 -13.39 12.85
C ARG A 235 -54.29 -14.58 13.04
N ARG A 236 -54.84 -15.80 13.01
CA ARG A 236 -54.05 -17.05 13.08
C ARG A 236 -53.13 -17.20 11.86
N ARG A 237 -53.62 -16.93 10.63
CA ARG A 237 -52.76 -16.93 9.43
C ARG A 237 -51.62 -15.92 9.56
N PHE A 238 -51.93 -14.69 9.97
CA PHE A 238 -50.93 -13.64 10.17
C PHE A 238 -49.86 -14.05 11.19
N LEU A 239 -50.25 -14.53 12.37
CA LEU A 239 -49.30 -14.95 13.41
C LEU A 239 -48.51 -16.21 13.03
N ALA A 240 -49.10 -17.14 12.26
CA ALA A 240 -48.36 -18.29 11.73
C ALA A 240 -47.22 -17.85 10.80
N TRP A 241 -47.43 -16.81 9.99
CA TRP A 241 -46.40 -16.25 9.12
C TRP A 241 -45.34 -15.39 9.84
N HIS A 242 -45.51 -15.05 11.13
CA HIS A 242 -44.42 -14.46 11.93
C HIS A 242 -43.30 -15.47 12.20
N HIS A 243 -43.66 -16.74 12.36
CA HIS A 243 -42.74 -17.82 12.72
C HIS A 243 -42.87 -19.03 11.78
N PRO A 244 -42.68 -18.87 10.46
CA PRO A 244 -42.70 -19.99 9.55
C PRO A 244 -41.54 -20.96 9.86
N PRO A 245 -41.77 -22.28 9.82
CA PRO A 245 -40.73 -23.29 9.96
C PRO A 245 -39.79 -23.25 8.74
N GLU A 246 -38.56 -23.77 8.89
CA GLU A 246 -37.59 -23.82 7.80
C GLU A 246 -38.10 -24.60 6.58
N SER A 247 -38.99 -25.58 6.79
CA SER A 247 -39.64 -26.33 5.71
C SER A 247 -40.48 -25.46 4.77
N SER A 248 -40.89 -24.26 5.20
CA SER A 248 -41.61 -23.30 4.36
C SER A 248 -40.76 -22.73 3.22
N SER A 249 -39.43 -22.85 3.28
CA SER A 249 -38.53 -22.46 2.18
C SER A 249 -38.75 -23.28 0.89
N GLU A 250 -39.31 -24.48 0.99
CA GLU A 250 -39.56 -25.37 -0.14
C GLU A 250 -40.86 -25.06 -0.90
N MET A 251 -41.73 -24.21 -0.34
CA MET A 251 -43.02 -23.84 -0.91
C MET A 251 -42.89 -23.14 -2.28
N ASP A 252 -44.00 -23.08 -3.02
CA ASP A 252 -44.09 -22.39 -4.30
C ASP A 252 -44.19 -20.87 -4.13
N ALA A 253 -43.80 -20.12 -5.17
CA ALA A 253 -43.73 -18.67 -5.11
C ALA A 253 -45.10 -18.03 -4.86
N ALA A 254 -46.18 -18.64 -5.34
CA ALA A 254 -47.55 -18.15 -5.15
C ALA A 254 -47.94 -18.14 -3.66
N SER A 255 -47.77 -19.26 -2.95
CA SER A 255 -48.08 -19.37 -1.52
C SER A 255 -47.22 -18.44 -0.66
N LEU A 256 -45.94 -18.28 -1.01
CA LEU A 256 -45.04 -17.34 -0.32
C LEU A 256 -45.40 -15.88 -0.59
N THR A 257 -45.98 -15.57 -1.76
CA THR A 257 -46.48 -14.22 -2.06
C THR A 257 -47.69 -13.88 -1.20
N GLU A 258 -48.63 -14.81 -1.05
CA GLU A 258 -49.79 -14.64 -0.16
C GLU A 258 -49.36 -14.43 1.31
N GLY A 259 -48.38 -15.22 1.78
CA GLY A 259 -47.82 -15.04 3.13
C GLY A 259 -47.12 -13.69 3.31
N LEU A 260 -46.37 -13.25 2.31
CA LEU A 260 -45.68 -11.96 2.32
C LEU A 260 -46.65 -10.77 2.30
N GLU A 261 -47.74 -10.84 1.52
CA GLU A 261 -48.78 -9.81 1.53
C GLU A 261 -49.46 -9.70 2.90
N LEU A 262 -49.70 -10.82 3.60
CA LEU A 262 -50.23 -10.80 4.96
C LEU A 262 -49.27 -10.11 5.94
N LEU A 263 -47.96 -10.38 5.82
CA LEU A 263 -46.94 -9.78 6.67
C LEU A 263 -46.69 -8.29 6.36
N GLN A 264 -46.83 -7.86 5.11
CA GLN A 264 -46.68 -6.43 4.75
C GLN A 264 -47.88 -5.59 5.15
N ASN A 265 -49.08 -6.19 5.11
CA ASN A 265 -50.33 -5.49 5.45
C ASN A 265 -50.60 -5.43 6.97
N GLY A 266 -50.03 -6.36 7.75
CA GLY A 266 -50.03 -6.27 9.22
C GLY A 266 -48.68 -5.78 9.73
N ASP A 267 -48.63 -5.19 10.92
CA ASP A 267 -47.39 -4.65 11.52
C ASP A 267 -46.43 -5.78 11.97
N ALA A 268 -45.91 -6.57 11.02
CA ALA A 268 -44.99 -7.67 11.27
C ALA A 268 -43.53 -7.18 11.43
N PRO A 269 -42.66 -7.93 12.13
CA PRO A 269 -41.23 -7.63 12.21
C PRO A 269 -40.56 -7.68 10.83
N THR A 270 -39.68 -6.71 10.55
CA THR A 270 -38.91 -6.63 9.29
C THR A 270 -38.19 -7.94 8.95
N GLN A 271 -37.61 -8.61 9.95
CA GLN A 271 -36.91 -9.89 9.78
C GLN A 271 -37.81 -11.00 9.22
N ALA A 272 -39.08 -11.06 9.63
CA ALA A 272 -40.02 -12.06 9.12
C ALA A 272 -40.36 -11.76 7.65
N ILE A 273 -40.53 -10.48 7.29
CA ILE A 273 -40.79 -10.04 5.93
C ILE A 273 -39.59 -10.36 5.02
N GLU A 274 -38.37 -10.02 5.44
CA GLU A 274 -37.13 -10.29 4.69
C GLU A 274 -36.93 -11.78 4.45
N ARG A 275 -37.07 -12.61 5.47
CA ARG A 275 -36.90 -14.07 5.35
C ARG A 275 -37.88 -14.68 4.34
N VAL A 276 -39.16 -14.33 4.40
CA VAL A 276 -40.17 -14.80 3.42
C VAL A 276 -39.89 -14.23 2.03
N THR A 277 -39.36 -13.01 1.94
CA THR A 277 -38.93 -12.40 0.67
C THR A 277 -37.80 -13.22 0.03
N TRP A 278 -36.78 -13.62 0.79
CA TRP A 278 -35.68 -14.45 0.29
C TRP A 278 -36.15 -15.82 -0.17
N TRP A 279 -37.03 -16.48 0.59
CA TRP A 279 -37.62 -17.75 0.18
C TRP A 279 -38.48 -17.62 -1.07
N ARG A 280 -39.26 -16.53 -1.21
CA ARG A 280 -40.05 -16.27 -2.41
C ARG A 280 -39.15 -16.13 -3.65
N LEU A 281 -38.06 -15.37 -3.53
CA LEU A 281 -37.10 -15.20 -4.63
C LEU A 281 -36.41 -16.54 -4.97
N ALA A 282 -36.04 -17.34 -3.98
CA ALA A 282 -35.51 -18.68 -4.20
C ALA A 282 -36.53 -19.61 -4.88
N ALA A 283 -37.82 -19.53 -4.52
CA ALA A 283 -38.89 -20.28 -5.17
C ALA A 283 -39.11 -19.84 -6.63
N LEU A 284 -39.10 -18.54 -6.92
CA LEU A 284 -39.18 -18.00 -8.29
C LEU A 284 -38.02 -18.50 -9.17
N HIS A 285 -36.81 -18.56 -8.61
CA HIS A 285 -35.66 -19.13 -9.30
C HIS A 285 -35.84 -20.63 -9.57
N ARG A 286 -36.28 -21.43 -8.58
CA ARG A 286 -36.60 -22.86 -8.75
C ARG A 286 -37.69 -23.11 -9.80
N GLU A 287 -38.64 -22.18 -9.94
CA GLU A 287 -39.70 -22.21 -10.96
C GLU A 287 -39.23 -21.81 -12.38
N GLY A 288 -37.96 -21.44 -12.55
CA GLY A 288 -37.38 -21.05 -13.83
C GLY A 288 -37.61 -19.58 -14.23
N LYS A 289 -38.07 -18.73 -13.31
CA LYS A 289 -38.32 -17.28 -13.54
C LYS A 289 -37.11 -16.45 -13.07
N SER A 290 -35.92 -16.78 -13.55
CA SER A 290 -34.68 -16.13 -13.10
C SER A 290 -34.62 -14.63 -13.42
N GLU A 291 -35.11 -14.18 -14.59
CA GLU A 291 -35.12 -12.76 -14.96
C GLU A 291 -35.99 -11.92 -14.01
N GLU A 292 -37.21 -12.38 -13.70
CA GLU A 292 -38.10 -11.75 -12.73
C GLU A 292 -37.50 -11.73 -11.32
N THR A 293 -36.78 -12.79 -10.95
CA THR A 293 -36.06 -12.88 -9.67
C THR A 293 -34.95 -11.82 -9.58
N ILE A 294 -34.19 -11.62 -10.66
CA ILE A 294 -33.10 -10.62 -10.72
C ILE A 294 -33.68 -9.20 -10.64
N GLU A 295 -34.73 -8.89 -11.42
CA GLU A 295 -35.37 -7.58 -11.41
C GLU A 295 -35.95 -7.24 -10.03
N THR A 296 -36.61 -8.21 -9.39
CA THR A 296 -37.17 -8.00 -8.06
C THR A 296 -36.09 -7.90 -6.97
N LEU A 297 -35.03 -8.69 -7.04
CA LEU A 297 -33.91 -8.61 -6.08
C LEU A 297 -33.17 -7.27 -6.18
N THR A 298 -32.84 -6.82 -7.39
CA THR A 298 -32.07 -5.58 -7.60
C THR A 298 -32.85 -4.30 -7.25
N ALA A 299 -34.19 -4.39 -7.14
CA ALA A 299 -35.04 -3.29 -6.66
C ALA A 299 -35.08 -3.17 -5.13
N LEU A 300 -34.61 -4.18 -4.39
CA LEU A 300 -34.60 -4.18 -2.92
C LEU A 300 -33.40 -3.43 -2.34
N LYS A 301 -33.54 -3.02 -1.08
CA LYS A 301 -32.44 -2.48 -0.27
C LYS A 301 -32.31 -3.31 1.00
N LEU A 302 -31.08 -3.61 1.39
CA LEU A 302 -30.80 -4.35 2.62
C LEU A 302 -30.85 -3.41 3.83
N ASP A 303 -31.40 -3.91 4.94
CA ASP A 303 -31.25 -3.25 6.25
C ASP A 303 -29.81 -3.43 6.78
N VAL A 304 -29.41 -2.58 7.73
CA VAL A 304 -28.07 -2.59 8.34
C VAL A 304 -27.77 -3.93 9.02
N HIS A 305 -28.79 -4.57 9.60
CA HIS A 305 -28.71 -5.84 10.32
C HIS A 305 -29.35 -7.00 9.53
N ALA A 306 -29.33 -6.94 8.20
CA ALA A 306 -29.95 -7.95 7.34
C ALA A 306 -29.33 -9.34 7.56
N GLU A 307 -30.18 -10.36 7.73
CA GLU A 307 -29.74 -11.75 7.87
C GLU A 307 -29.49 -12.36 6.47
N LEU A 308 -28.22 -12.62 6.14
CA LEU A 308 -27.81 -13.00 4.79
C LEU A 308 -27.79 -14.51 4.54
N SER A 309 -28.06 -15.33 5.56
CA SER A 309 -28.00 -16.80 5.54
C SER A 309 -28.79 -17.43 4.38
N HIS A 310 -29.95 -16.87 4.04
CA HIS A 310 -30.81 -17.34 2.95
C HIS A 310 -30.60 -16.58 1.62
N LEU A 311 -29.98 -15.40 1.66
CA LEU A 311 -29.74 -14.58 0.47
C LEU A 311 -28.48 -15.01 -0.27
N LEU A 312 -27.37 -15.29 0.43
CA LEU A 312 -26.08 -15.60 -0.21
C LEU A 312 -26.13 -16.88 -1.08
N PRO A 313 -26.80 -17.98 -0.67
CA PRO A 313 -26.96 -19.14 -1.55
C PRO A 313 -27.70 -18.78 -2.85
N LEU A 314 -28.74 -17.96 -2.77
CA LEU A 314 -29.48 -17.48 -3.95
C LEU A 314 -28.60 -16.62 -4.86
N VAL A 315 -27.80 -15.72 -4.29
CA VAL A 315 -26.85 -14.88 -5.05
C VAL A 315 -25.81 -15.74 -5.77
N SER A 316 -25.29 -16.77 -5.09
CA SER A 316 -24.38 -17.76 -5.66
C SER A 316 -25.03 -18.51 -6.84
N ASP A 317 -26.23 -19.06 -6.63
CA ASP A 317 -26.93 -19.86 -7.64
C ASP A 317 -27.32 -19.04 -8.89
N LEU A 318 -27.69 -17.76 -8.71
CA LEU A 318 -28.02 -16.87 -9.82
C LEU A 318 -26.79 -16.51 -10.68
N SER A 319 -25.59 -16.45 -10.08
CA SER A 319 -24.31 -16.19 -10.76
C SER A 319 -24.34 -15.01 -11.75
N ASN A 320 -25.16 -13.98 -11.46
CA ASN A 320 -25.45 -12.89 -12.40
C ASN A 320 -24.69 -11.60 -12.02
N LYS A 321 -24.12 -10.92 -13.03
CA LYS A 321 -23.33 -9.68 -12.84
C LYS A 321 -24.12 -8.54 -12.21
N ASP A 322 -25.39 -8.38 -12.55
CA ASP A 322 -26.23 -7.28 -12.03
C ASP A 322 -26.58 -7.50 -10.55
N VAL A 323 -26.78 -8.76 -10.15
CA VAL A 323 -27.01 -9.14 -8.75
C VAL A 323 -25.76 -8.89 -7.91
N GLN A 324 -24.58 -9.17 -8.46
CA GLN A 324 -23.30 -8.95 -7.78
C GLN A 324 -23.01 -7.45 -7.63
N ALA A 325 -23.22 -6.67 -8.70
CA ALA A 325 -23.13 -5.20 -8.63
C ALA A 325 -24.13 -4.58 -7.65
N TRP A 326 -25.35 -5.15 -7.56
CA TRP A 326 -26.32 -4.77 -6.54
C TRP A 326 -25.79 -5.06 -5.12
N LEU A 327 -25.29 -6.27 -4.85
CA LEU A 327 -24.72 -6.62 -3.55
C LEU A 327 -23.56 -5.68 -3.16
N GLU A 328 -22.67 -5.38 -4.11
CA GLU A 328 -21.57 -4.41 -3.93
C GLU A 328 -22.06 -3.01 -3.54
N SER A 329 -23.19 -2.57 -4.09
CA SER A 329 -23.80 -1.27 -3.74
C SER A 329 -24.37 -1.23 -2.32
N GLN A 330 -24.72 -2.39 -1.73
CA GLN A 330 -25.29 -2.48 -0.39
C GLN A 330 -24.19 -2.57 0.70
N ILE A 331 -23.01 -3.14 0.38
CA ILE A 331 -21.90 -3.36 1.32
C ILE A 331 -21.59 -2.16 2.23
N PRO A 332 -21.52 -0.90 1.77
CA PRO A 332 -21.17 0.23 2.63
C PRO A 332 -22.17 0.53 3.77
N HIS A 333 -23.34 -0.09 3.77
CA HIS A 333 -24.43 0.15 4.71
C HIS A 333 -24.68 -1.02 5.67
N LEU A 334 -23.96 -2.14 5.51
CA LEU A 334 -24.12 -3.35 6.31
C LEU A 334 -23.29 -3.28 7.60
N ASP A 335 -23.71 -4.02 8.62
CA ASP A 335 -22.93 -4.22 9.84
C ASP A 335 -21.83 -5.29 9.70
N ASP A 336 -20.93 -5.37 10.69
CA ASP A 336 -19.80 -6.30 10.64
C ASP A 336 -20.24 -7.77 10.56
N GLY A 337 -21.41 -8.14 11.12
CA GLY A 337 -21.94 -9.50 11.06
C GLY A 337 -22.31 -9.90 9.62
N ALA A 338 -23.09 -9.06 8.94
CA ALA A 338 -23.43 -9.26 7.54
C ALA A 338 -22.19 -9.24 6.62
N LEU A 339 -21.18 -8.41 6.94
CA LEU A 339 -19.91 -8.40 6.19
C LEU A 339 -19.13 -9.72 6.37
N VAL A 340 -19.09 -10.28 7.57
CA VAL A 340 -18.46 -11.60 7.83
C VAL A 340 -19.15 -12.70 7.02
N ASP A 341 -20.48 -12.70 6.96
CA ASP A 341 -21.24 -13.66 6.15
C ASP A 341 -20.90 -13.58 4.66
N ILE A 342 -20.75 -12.36 4.11
CA ILE A 342 -20.34 -12.15 2.71
C ILE A 342 -18.90 -12.62 2.48
N ILE A 343 -17.98 -12.36 3.41
CA ILE A 343 -16.58 -12.78 3.29
C ILE A 343 -16.46 -14.31 3.30
N CYS A 344 -17.23 -14.99 4.15
CA CYS A 344 -17.22 -16.45 4.27
C CYS A 344 -18.13 -17.17 3.26
N GLY A 345 -18.98 -16.45 2.53
CA GLY A 345 -19.96 -17.03 1.62
C GLY A 345 -19.35 -17.75 0.42
N SER A 346 -19.80 -18.98 0.16
CA SER A 346 -19.40 -19.76 -1.02
C SER A 346 -20.09 -19.25 -2.29
N GLY A 347 -19.36 -19.18 -3.42
CA GLY A 347 -19.92 -18.83 -4.72
C GLY A 347 -20.12 -17.33 -4.97
N ILE A 348 -19.68 -16.48 -4.04
CA ILE A 348 -19.62 -15.02 -4.21
C ILE A 348 -18.35 -14.66 -4.99
N HIS A 349 -18.41 -13.64 -5.85
CA HIS A 349 -17.21 -13.19 -6.57
C HIS A 349 -16.16 -12.64 -5.60
N THR A 350 -14.90 -12.97 -5.87
CA THR A 350 -13.74 -12.55 -5.05
C THR A 350 -13.67 -11.02 -4.90
N GLU A 351 -14.07 -10.26 -5.92
CA GLU A 351 -14.10 -8.79 -5.88
C GLU A 351 -15.10 -8.26 -4.85
N THR A 352 -16.30 -8.83 -4.79
CA THR A 352 -17.35 -8.50 -3.83
C THR A 352 -16.93 -8.89 -2.40
N GLN A 353 -16.30 -10.06 -2.22
CA GLN A 353 -15.72 -10.47 -0.94
C GLN A 353 -14.59 -9.52 -0.49
N ALA A 354 -13.71 -9.11 -1.42
CA ALA A 354 -12.64 -8.16 -1.15
C ALA A 354 -13.17 -6.76 -0.79
N LEU A 355 -14.32 -6.36 -1.35
CA LEU A 355 -15.03 -5.14 -0.99
C LEU A 355 -15.64 -5.24 0.41
N ALA A 356 -16.28 -6.36 0.76
CA ALA A 356 -16.81 -6.59 2.11
C ALA A 356 -15.70 -6.54 3.17
N ALA A 357 -14.59 -7.24 2.93
CA ALA A 357 -13.41 -7.20 3.80
C ALA A 357 -12.80 -5.79 3.96
N LYS A 358 -12.97 -4.90 2.97
CA LYS A 358 -12.55 -3.49 3.07
C LYS A 358 -13.35 -2.72 4.10
N HIS A 359 -14.65 -2.99 4.15
CA HIS A 359 -15.63 -2.23 4.93
C HIS A 359 -15.76 -2.73 6.37
N LEU A 360 -15.17 -3.89 6.67
CA LEU A 360 -15.14 -4.45 8.03
C LEU A 360 -14.42 -3.49 9.00
N SER A 361 -15.05 -3.20 10.14
CA SER A 361 -14.51 -2.26 11.11
C SER A 361 -13.16 -2.74 11.68
N PRO A 362 -12.10 -1.91 11.66
CA PRO A 362 -10.81 -2.29 12.26
C PRO A 362 -10.85 -2.40 13.79
N GLU A 363 -11.91 -1.89 14.43
CA GLU A 363 -12.09 -1.94 15.90
C GLU A 363 -12.67 -3.29 16.37
N ASN A 364 -13.29 -4.06 15.48
CA ASN A 364 -13.95 -5.32 15.81
C ASN A 364 -12.98 -6.51 15.70
N ILE A 365 -12.20 -6.73 16.75
CA ILE A 365 -11.15 -7.78 16.79
C ILE A 365 -11.73 -9.18 16.56
N GLU A 366 -12.89 -9.48 17.16
CA GLU A 366 -13.54 -10.80 17.06
C GLU A 366 -13.92 -11.13 15.60
N ALA A 367 -14.52 -10.17 14.89
CA ALA A 367 -14.85 -10.34 13.48
C ALA A 367 -13.58 -10.54 12.62
N TRP A 368 -12.52 -9.77 12.87
CA TRP A 368 -11.25 -9.91 12.16
C TRP A 368 -10.56 -11.24 12.41
N GLU A 369 -10.51 -11.73 13.66
CA GLU A 369 -9.91 -13.03 13.99
C GLU A 369 -10.61 -14.19 13.26
N GLN A 370 -11.94 -14.12 13.11
CA GLN A 370 -12.72 -15.13 12.41
C GLN A 370 -12.42 -15.17 10.90
N VAL A 371 -12.26 -14.01 10.26
CA VAL A 371 -12.13 -13.93 8.79
C VAL A 371 -10.70 -13.81 8.29
N LEU A 372 -9.72 -13.55 9.16
CA LEU A 372 -8.34 -13.23 8.76
C LEU A 372 -7.72 -14.21 7.74
N PRO A 373 -7.77 -15.56 7.93
CA PRO A 373 -7.24 -16.50 6.95
C PRO A 373 -7.94 -16.41 5.59
N VAL A 374 -9.27 -16.21 5.61
CA VAL A 374 -10.10 -16.08 4.39
C VAL A 374 -9.79 -14.77 3.68
N VAL A 375 -9.61 -13.68 4.42
CA VAL A 375 -9.27 -12.36 3.86
C VAL A 375 -7.88 -12.37 3.22
N ILE A 376 -6.89 -13.03 3.83
CA ILE A 376 -5.55 -13.20 3.24
C ILE A 376 -5.67 -13.92 1.89
N ASP A 377 -6.43 -15.03 1.83
CA ASP A 377 -6.67 -15.77 0.59
C ASP A 377 -7.43 -14.92 -0.45
N ILE A 378 -8.48 -14.18 -0.06
CA ILE A 378 -9.23 -13.29 -0.94
C ILE A 378 -8.32 -12.20 -1.53
N TYR A 379 -7.51 -11.53 -0.71
CA TYR A 379 -6.61 -10.48 -1.19
C TYR A 379 -5.44 -11.01 -2.02
N THR A 380 -5.04 -12.26 -1.80
CA THR A 380 -4.09 -12.98 -2.64
C THR A 380 -4.70 -13.28 -4.01
N ARG A 381 -5.90 -13.88 -4.06
CA ARG A 381 -6.60 -14.21 -5.33
C ARG A 381 -7.03 -12.98 -6.13
N SER A 382 -7.42 -11.90 -5.45
CA SER A 382 -7.81 -10.63 -6.09
C SER A 382 -6.63 -9.70 -6.39
N MET A 383 -5.39 -10.10 -6.05
CA MET A 383 -4.18 -9.27 -6.20
C MET A 383 -4.29 -7.89 -5.53
N ASN A 384 -5.03 -7.79 -4.41
CA ASN A 384 -5.13 -6.57 -3.61
C ASN A 384 -3.94 -6.43 -2.63
N LEU A 385 -2.75 -6.30 -3.22
CA LEU A 385 -1.47 -6.41 -2.51
C LEU A 385 -1.25 -5.34 -1.45
N ARG A 386 -1.84 -4.15 -1.60
CA ARG A 386 -1.72 -3.08 -0.60
C ARG A 386 -2.37 -3.48 0.72
N ARG A 387 -3.61 -3.98 0.69
CA ARG A 387 -4.30 -4.41 1.91
C ARG A 387 -3.71 -5.69 2.49
N LEU A 388 -3.30 -6.61 1.62
CA LEU A 388 -2.54 -7.78 2.04
C LEU A 388 -1.28 -7.37 2.82
N SER A 389 -0.53 -6.40 2.31
CA SER A 389 0.67 -5.84 2.95
C SER A 389 0.36 -5.21 4.31
N GLU A 390 -0.73 -4.43 4.42
CA GLU A 390 -1.18 -3.84 5.69
C GLU A 390 -1.51 -4.91 6.74
N ILE A 391 -2.07 -6.05 6.33
CA ILE A 391 -2.35 -7.19 7.22
C ILE A 391 -1.04 -7.89 7.65
N ILE A 392 -0.13 -8.15 6.71
CA ILE A 392 1.15 -8.82 6.97
C ILE A 392 1.98 -8.03 8.00
N VAL A 393 2.05 -6.71 7.85
CA VAL A 393 2.89 -5.83 8.69
C VAL A 393 2.31 -5.62 10.09
N LYS A 394 0.99 -5.76 10.28
CA LYS A 394 0.34 -5.55 11.59
C LYS A 394 0.74 -6.57 12.65
N ASN A 395 1.12 -7.79 12.27
CA ASN A 395 1.43 -8.87 13.20
C ASN A 395 2.70 -9.61 12.75
N ASP A 396 3.70 -9.66 13.62
CA ASP A 396 4.99 -10.31 13.39
C ASP A 396 4.91 -11.82 13.14
N LEU A 397 3.81 -12.48 13.51
CA LEU A 397 3.57 -13.90 13.26
C LEU A 397 2.94 -14.18 11.89
N THR A 398 2.32 -13.19 11.24
CA THR A 398 1.70 -13.36 9.91
C THR A 398 2.73 -13.75 8.85
N PRO A 399 3.92 -13.11 8.76
CA PRO A 399 4.94 -13.51 7.79
C PRO A 399 5.40 -14.97 7.90
N LEU A 400 5.42 -15.51 9.13
CA LEU A 400 5.85 -16.88 9.41
C LEU A 400 4.76 -17.92 9.11
N SER A 401 3.49 -17.51 9.18
CA SER A 401 2.34 -18.40 8.92
C SER A 401 1.85 -18.34 7.48
N HIS A 402 2.09 -17.22 6.79
CA HIS A 402 1.71 -16.97 5.40
C HIS A 402 2.93 -16.49 4.59
N PRO A 403 3.97 -17.33 4.45
CA PRO A 403 5.22 -16.91 3.83
C PRO A 403 5.06 -16.61 2.33
N TYR A 404 4.30 -17.41 1.58
CA TYR A 404 4.11 -17.23 0.13
C TYR A 404 3.41 -15.90 -0.19
N GLU A 405 2.36 -15.57 0.54
CA GLU A 405 1.62 -14.31 0.42
C GLU A 405 2.51 -13.11 0.79
N THR A 406 3.38 -13.28 1.78
CA THR A 406 4.35 -12.26 2.18
C THR A 406 5.39 -11.99 1.10
N LEU A 407 5.94 -13.05 0.48
CA LEU A 407 6.87 -12.91 -0.64
C LEU A 407 6.18 -12.29 -1.86
N LEU A 408 4.95 -12.70 -2.16
CA LEU A 408 4.15 -12.13 -3.27
C LEU A 408 3.98 -10.61 -3.09
N ALA A 409 3.58 -10.19 -1.89
CA ALA A 409 3.46 -8.77 -1.55
C ALA A 409 4.82 -8.06 -1.65
N ALA A 410 5.91 -8.64 -1.17
CA ALA A 410 7.23 -8.01 -1.19
C ALA A 410 7.76 -7.71 -2.61
N HIS A 411 7.42 -8.55 -3.59
CA HIS A 411 7.84 -8.36 -4.98
C HIS A 411 6.88 -7.52 -5.80
N LEU A 412 5.58 -7.70 -5.62
CA LEU A 412 4.57 -7.10 -6.49
C LEU A 412 3.87 -5.87 -5.90
N LEU A 413 4.17 -5.46 -4.65
CA LEU A 413 3.57 -4.28 -4.04
C LEU A 413 3.78 -3.04 -4.93
N ALA A 414 2.67 -2.60 -5.51
CA ALA A 414 2.62 -1.45 -6.41
C ALA A 414 3.09 -0.18 -5.70
N ALA A 415 3.89 0.58 -6.42
CA ALA A 415 4.49 1.82 -5.95
C ALA A 415 3.40 2.86 -5.64
N GLY A 416 3.32 3.27 -4.38
CA GLY A 416 2.29 4.17 -3.85
C GLY A 416 2.84 5.25 -2.95
N LYS A 417 1.93 6.02 -2.33
CA LYS A 417 2.28 7.10 -1.38
C LYS A 417 2.92 6.61 -0.09
N ASP A 418 2.66 5.35 0.28
CA ASP A 418 3.11 4.77 1.55
C ASP A 418 4.43 4.01 1.37
N ASN A 419 5.53 4.76 1.38
CA ASN A 419 6.87 4.18 1.28
C ASN A 419 7.26 3.44 2.57
N GLU A 420 6.65 3.80 3.71
CA GLU A 420 6.88 3.12 5.00
C GLU A 420 6.35 1.69 4.96
N LEU A 421 5.16 1.48 4.37
CA LEU A 421 4.61 0.15 4.15
C LEU A 421 5.56 -0.74 3.34
N TRP A 422 6.22 -0.22 2.31
CA TRP A 422 7.19 -0.99 1.52
C TRP A 422 8.39 -1.44 2.36
N HIS A 423 8.96 -0.55 3.17
CA HIS A 423 10.06 -0.89 4.07
C HIS A 423 9.64 -1.96 5.10
N ALA A 424 8.43 -1.84 5.65
CA ALA A 424 7.91 -2.81 6.61
C ALA A 424 7.65 -4.19 5.97
N VAL A 425 7.10 -4.24 4.75
CA VAL A 425 6.93 -5.50 4.00
C VAL A 425 8.28 -6.14 3.68
N ARG A 426 9.33 -5.36 3.41
CA ARG A 426 10.68 -5.88 3.18
C ARG A 426 11.26 -6.53 4.44
N SER A 427 11.06 -5.94 5.61
CA SER A 427 11.43 -6.57 6.88
C SER A 427 10.59 -7.82 7.19
N ALA A 428 9.30 -7.81 6.84
CA ALA A 428 8.44 -8.99 6.94
C ALA A 428 8.90 -10.14 6.01
N ARG A 429 9.40 -9.83 4.80
CA ARG A 429 9.98 -10.83 3.89
C ARG A 429 11.13 -11.60 4.53
N GLU A 430 12.04 -10.95 5.25
CA GLU A 430 13.16 -11.63 5.93
C GLU A 430 12.65 -12.72 6.88
N LYS A 431 11.59 -12.42 7.64
CA LYS A 431 10.94 -13.40 8.54
C LYS A 431 10.25 -14.51 7.75
N ALA A 432 9.60 -14.20 6.63
CA ALA A 432 8.92 -15.18 5.81
C ALA A 432 9.89 -16.25 5.29
N LEU A 433 11.08 -15.85 4.81
CA LEU A 433 12.10 -16.75 4.25
C LEU A 433 12.48 -17.91 5.18
N ASP A 434 12.50 -17.69 6.49
CA ASP A 434 12.80 -18.72 7.49
C ASP A 434 11.77 -19.88 7.51
N SER A 435 10.56 -19.63 7.02
CA SER A 435 9.42 -20.56 7.12
C SER A 435 8.91 -21.11 5.78
N VAL A 436 9.32 -20.53 4.65
CA VAL A 436 8.85 -20.92 3.29
C VAL A 436 9.05 -22.41 3.05
N HIS A 437 10.26 -22.94 3.26
CA HIS A 437 10.56 -24.36 3.01
C HIS A 437 9.87 -25.33 3.98
N SER A 438 9.31 -24.84 5.09
CA SER A 438 8.60 -25.64 6.08
C SER A 438 7.08 -25.55 5.97
N THR A 439 6.56 -24.78 5.01
CA THR A 439 5.13 -24.51 4.83
C THR A 439 4.69 -25.04 3.49
N ASP A 440 3.53 -25.70 3.43
CA ASP A 440 2.97 -26.16 2.17
C ASP A 440 2.42 -24.96 1.36
N THR A 441 2.56 -25.02 0.04
CA THR A 441 2.06 -24.00 -0.88
C THR A 441 0.54 -23.82 -0.72
N PRO A 442 0.03 -22.58 -0.52
CA PRO A 442 -1.39 -22.33 -0.37
C PRO A 442 -2.18 -22.72 -1.64
N PRO A 443 -3.45 -23.18 -1.52
CA PRO A 443 -4.27 -23.57 -2.68
C PRO A 443 -4.52 -22.48 -3.72
N SER A 444 -4.34 -21.21 -3.35
CA SER A 444 -4.46 -20.05 -4.23
C SER A 444 -3.30 -19.90 -5.21
N PHE A 445 -2.15 -20.53 -4.94
CA PHE A 445 -0.99 -20.54 -5.83
C PHE A 445 -1.05 -21.77 -6.74
N SER A 446 -1.00 -21.53 -8.06
CA SER A 446 -0.73 -22.61 -9.00
C SER A 446 0.73 -23.06 -8.89
N SER A 447 1.04 -24.24 -9.44
CA SER A 447 2.43 -24.70 -9.53
C SER A 447 3.32 -23.72 -10.31
N THR A 448 2.76 -22.97 -11.25
CA THR A 448 3.47 -21.95 -12.02
C THR A 448 3.71 -20.69 -11.21
N SER A 449 2.70 -20.21 -10.46
CA SER A 449 2.84 -19.05 -9.58
C SER A 449 3.90 -19.29 -8.50
N GLU A 450 3.90 -20.48 -7.91
CA GLU A 450 4.93 -20.91 -6.96
C GLU A 450 6.32 -20.86 -7.60
N ALA A 451 6.49 -21.52 -8.75
CA ALA A 451 7.74 -21.54 -9.50
C ALA A 451 8.26 -20.12 -9.84
N LEU A 452 7.38 -19.21 -10.29
CA LEU A 452 7.77 -17.83 -10.59
C LEU A 452 8.13 -17.03 -9.34
N LEU A 453 7.41 -17.24 -8.24
CA LEU A 453 7.70 -16.57 -6.97
C LEU A 453 9.05 -17.03 -6.40
N MET A 454 9.33 -18.32 -6.42
CA MET A 454 10.61 -18.88 -5.98
C MET A 454 11.77 -18.41 -6.88
N LEU A 455 11.54 -18.19 -8.17
CA LEU A 455 12.53 -17.60 -9.08
C LEU A 455 12.91 -16.17 -8.66
N PHE A 456 11.97 -15.34 -8.19
CA PHE A 456 12.29 -14.00 -7.67
C PHE A 456 13.13 -14.04 -6.40
N GLU A 457 12.99 -15.09 -5.60
CA GLU A 457 13.79 -15.36 -4.41
C GLU A 457 15.17 -15.97 -4.72
N GLY A 458 15.43 -16.23 -6.00
CA GLY A 458 16.69 -16.77 -6.49
C GLY A 458 16.80 -18.28 -6.39
N GLU A 459 15.71 -19.01 -6.22
CA GLU A 459 15.75 -20.48 -6.25
C GLU A 459 15.98 -21.01 -7.68
N ASN A 460 16.72 -22.11 -7.80
CA ASN A 460 16.89 -22.82 -9.07
C ASN A 460 15.64 -23.61 -9.43
N VAL A 461 14.68 -22.92 -10.05
CA VAL A 461 13.45 -23.57 -10.50
C VAL A 461 13.73 -24.30 -11.83
N ASP A 462 14.20 -25.55 -11.72
CA ASP A 462 14.50 -26.44 -12.83
C ASP A 462 13.21 -27.12 -13.32
N ASP A 463 12.28 -26.34 -13.87
CA ASP A 463 10.90 -26.79 -13.96
C ASP A 463 10.34 -26.89 -15.39
N GLU A 464 9.97 -28.12 -15.78
CA GLU A 464 9.12 -28.38 -16.95
C GLU A 464 7.76 -27.68 -16.82
N ARG A 465 7.29 -27.37 -15.59
CA ARG A 465 6.01 -26.69 -15.30
C ARG A 465 5.93 -25.26 -15.84
N LEU A 466 7.04 -24.52 -15.90
CA LEU A 466 7.07 -23.17 -16.51
C LEU A 466 6.85 -23.22 -18.03
N GLY A 467 7.05 -24.41 -18.62
CA GLY A 467 6.97 -24.62 -20.06
C GLY A 467 5.64 -25.11 -20.60
N THR A 468 4.72 -25.54 -19.74
CA THR A 468 3.44 -26.13 -20.20
C THR A 468 2.40 -25.09 -20.63
N LEU A 469 2.54 -23.83 -20.20
CA LEU A 469 1.58 -22.75 -20.47
C LEU A 469 1.98 -21.86 -21.66
N LEU A 470 3.27 -21.84 -22.01
CA LEU A 470 3.79 -20.98 -23.08
C LEU A 470 3.74 -21.68 -24.44
N ASP A 471 3.58 -20.90 -25.51
CA ASP A 471 3.67 -21.42 -26.87
C ASP A 471 5.14 -21.80 -27.21
N LYS A 472 5.35 -22.46 -28.35
CA LYS A 472 6.69 -22.90 -28.76
C LYS A 472 7.69 -21.72 -28.86
N ASN A 473 7.23 -20.53 -29.23
CA ASN A 473 8.08 -19.36 -29.34
C ASN A 473 8.43 -18.77 -27.96
N GLY A 474 7.45 -18.68 -27.06
CA GLY A 474 7.62 -18.27 -25.67
C GLY A 474 8.55 -19.20 -24.90
N LEU A 475 8.45 -20.52 -25.13
CA LEU A 475 9.37 -21.52 -24.60
C LEU A 475 10.82 -21.31 -25.08
N LEU A 476 11.02 -21.03 -26.36
CA LEU A 476 12.34 -20.76 -26.93
C LEU A 476 12.93 -19.47 -26.35
N ALA A 477 12.12 -18.40 -26.30
CA ALA A 477 12.51 -17.12 -25.72
C ALA A 477 12.86 -17.26 -24.24
N PHE A 478 12.03 -17.95 -23.46
CA PHE A 478 12.26 -18.25 -22.05
C PHE A 478 13.53 -19.09 -21.86
N GLY A 479 13.78 -20.07 -22.73
CA GLY A 479 15.03 -20.84 -22.73
C GLY A 479 16.27 -20.01 -23.04
N VAL A 480 16.18 -19.02 -23.94
CA VAL A 480 17.27 -18.07 -24.22
C VAL A 480 17.51 -17.14 -23.04
N ILE A 481 16.44 -16.62 -22.43
CA ILE A 481 16.49 -15.85 -21.19
C ILE A 481 17.19 -16.67 -20.11
N ARG A 482 16.72 -17.89 -19.84
CA ARG A 482 17.31 -18.79 -18.85
C ARG A 482 18.78 -19.09 -19.12
N ARG A 483 19.18 -19.24 -20.39
CA ARG A 483 20.60 -19.46 -20.75
C ARG A 483 21.45 -18.21 -20.58
N ALA A 484 20.91 -17.03 -20.87
CA ALA A 484 21.58 -15.76 -20.58
C ALA A 484 21.74 -15.53 -19.08
N LEU A 485 20.82 -16.10 -18.27
CA LEU A 485 20.79 -16.10 -16.81
C LEU A 485 21.49 -17.32 -16.15
N ARG A 486 22.30 -18.07 -16.88
CA ARG A 486 23.05 -19.25 -16.38
C ARG A 486 24.55 -18.96 -16.36
N GLU A 487 25.31 -19.79 -15.63
CA GLU A 487 26.77 -19.68 -15.48
C GLU A 487 27.50 -19.40 -16.81
N GLY A 488 28.24 -18.28 -16.88
CA GLY A 488 28.98 -17.87 -18.08
C GLY A 488 28.12 -17.29 -19.21
N GLY A 489 26.82 -17.09 -18.97
CA GLY A 489 25.89 -16.40 -19.87
C GLY A 489 26.29 -14.95 -20.09
N SER A 490 25.83 -14.36 -21.21
CA SER A 490 26.16 -12.98 -21.55
C SER A 490 25.55 -11.95 -20.59
N GLY A 491 24.58 -12.36 -19.75
CA GLY A 491 23.69 -11.47 -18.98
C GLY A 491 22.77 -10.60 -19.85
N ILE A 492 22.83 -10.75 -21.18
CA ILE A 492 22.14 -9.88 -22.13
C ILE A 492 21.20 -10.73 -22.98
N VAL A 493 19.91 -10.56 -22.75
CA VAL A 493 18.83 -11.11 -23.58
C VAL A 493 18.44 -10.07 -24.63
N GLU A 494 18.28 -10.46 -25.90
CA GLU A 494 17.81 -9.56 -26.97
C GLU A 494 16.34 -9.13 -26.77
N ASN A 495 15.99 -7.90 -27.16
CA ASN A 495 14.64 -7.34 -26.97
C ASN A 495 13.62 -8.14 -27.77
N LYS A 496 14.04 -8.74 -28.88
CA LYS A 496 13.24 -9.65 -29.68
C LYS A 496 12.75 -10.84 -28.86
N GLU A 497 13.62 -11.44 -28.05
CA GLU A 497 13.26 -12.60 -27.21
C GLU A 497 12.34 -12.18 -26.06
N LEU A 498 12.60 -11.05 -25.41
CA LEU A 498 11.72 -10.51 -24.37
C LEU A 498 10.32 -10.17 -24.92
N ASN A 499 10.24 -9.60 -26.12
CA ASN A 499 8.96 -9.30 -26.78
C ASN A 499 8.24 -10.57 -27.23
N ALA A 500 8.96 -11.58 -27.72
CA ALA A 500 8.38 -12.88 -28.06
C ALA A 500 7.77 -13.57 -26.84
N LEU A 501 8.45 -13.51 -25.68
CA LEU A 501 7.90 -14.00 -24.42
C LEU A 501 6.64 -13.23 -24.01
N GLN A 502 6.66 -11.88 -24.09
CA GLN A 502 5.50 -11.05 -23.75
C GLN A 502 4.28 -11.36 -24.64
N THR A 503 4.48 -11.57 -25.95
CA THR A 503 3.39 -11.98 -26.85
C THR A 503 2.85 -13.36 -26.49
N SER A 504 3.71 -14.33 -26.18
CA SER A 504 3.26 -15.65 -25.75
C SER A 504 2.46 -15.62 -24.46
N ILE A 505 2.82 -14.76 -23.50
CA ILE A 505 2.09 -14.62 -22.23
C ILE A 505 0.71 -14.00 -22.45
N ALA A 506 0.61 -12.99 -23.33
CA ALA A 506 -0.67 -12.35 -23.65
C ALA A 506 -1.65 -13.25 -24.41
N GLU A 507 -1.15 -14.31 -25.06
CA GLU A 507 -1.96 -15.31 -25.77
C GLU A 507 -2.25 -16.56 -24.92
N ALA A 508 -1.61 -16.70 -23.75
CA ALA A 508 -1.77 -17.84 -22.85
C ALA A 508 -2.99 -17.66 -21.93
N ASP A 509 -3.64 -18.76 -21.58
CA ASP A 509 -4.72 -18.79 -20.58
C ASP A 509 -4.10 -18.83 -19.18
N LEU A 510 -3.87 -17.65 -18.61
CA LEU A 510 -3.20 -17.46 -17.32
C LEU A 510 -4.16 -16.93 -16.27
N SER A 511 -3.95 -17.33 -15.02
CA SER A 511 -4.58 -16.67 -13.88
C SER A 511 -4.04 -15.26 -13.68
N LEU A 512 -4.83 -14.40 -13.03
CA LEU A 512 -4.44 -13.02 -12.74
C LEU A 512 -3.09 -12.93 -12.01
N MET A 513 -2.80 -13.86 -11.11
CA MET A 513 -1.53 -13.91 -10.37
C MET A 513 -0.36 -14.27 -11.30
N GLU A 514 -0.52 -15.28 -12.17
CA GLU A 514 0.52 -15.69 -13.11
C GLU A 514 0.86 -14.55 -14.09
N GLU A 515 -0.14 -13.84 -14.59
CA GLU A 515 0.06 -12.66 -15.46
C GLU A 515 0.92 -11.59 -14.79
N HIS A 516 0.63 -11.24 -13.53
CA HIS A 516 1.37 -10.23 -12.77
C HIS A 516 2.80 -10.68 -12.46
N LEU A 517 2.99 -11.96 -12.08
CA LEU A 517 4.31 -12.52 -11.81
C LEU A 517 5.16 -12.55 -13.09
N PHE A 518 4.62 -13.02 -14.21
CA PHE A 518 5.33 -13.02 -15.49
C PHE A 518 5.69 -11.61 -15.96
N ALA A 519 4.75 -10.65 -15.83
CA ALA A 519 5.01 -9.26 -16.17
C ALA A 519 6.18 -8.69 -15.33
N ALA A 520 6.17 -8.95 -14.02
CA ALA A 520 7.24 -8.51 -13.12
C ALA A 520 8.60 -9.18 -13.45
N VAL A 521 8.62 -10.45 -13.87
CA VAL A 521 9.85 -11.14 -14.30
C VAL A 521 10.40 -10.46 -15.55
N ILE A 522 9.55 -10.23 -16.56
CA ILE A 522 9.96 -9.55 -17.80
C ILE A 522 10.52 -8.16 -17.51
N ASP A 523 9.83 -7.38 -16.68
CA ASP A 523 10.25 -6.02 -16.35
C ASP A 523 11.56 -6.02 -15.56
N THR A 524 11.76 -6.98 -14.66
CA THR A 524 13.03 -7.18 -13.93
C THR A 524 14.18 -7.50 -14.89
N LEU A 525 13.96 -8.42 -15.84
CA LEU A 525 14.96 -8.78 -16.85
C LEU A 525 15.30 -7.62 -17.79
N ARG A 526 14.28 -6.83 -18.19
CA ARG A 526 14.48 -5.60 -18.97
C ARG A 526 15.36 -4.61 -18.22
N LEU A 527 15.08 -4.40 -16.92
CA LEU A 527 15.86 -3.48 -16.10
C LEU A 527 17.30 -3.98 -15.88
N ASN A 528 17.49 -5.26 -15.57
CA ASN A 528 18.82 -5.86 -15.42
C ASN A 528 19.63 -5.76 -16.71
N ARG A 529 19.01 -6.00 -17.87
CA ARG A 529 19.63 -5.78 -19.18
C ARG A 529 20.08 -4.33 -19.35
N VAL A 530 19.21 -3.36 -19.06
CA VAL A 530 19.54 -1.94 -19.20
C VAL A 530 20.70 -1.56 -18.28
N ALA A 531 20.67 -2.02 -17.03
CA ALA A 531 21.77 -1.81 -16.08
C ALA A 531 23.09 -2.36 -16.64
N LEU A 532 23.11 -3.56 -17.20
CA LEU A 532 24.30 -4.15 -17.82
C LEU A 532 24.75 -3.38 -19.07
N MET A 533 23.84 -2.93 -19.93
CA MET A 533 24.18 -2.12 -21.11
C MET A 533 24.79 -0.76 -20.71
N LEU A 534 24.22 -0.11 -19.71
CA LEU A 534 24.76 1.12 -19.13
C LEU A 534 26.15 0.89 -18.52
N GLN A 535 26.33 -0.25 -17.83
CA GLN A 535 27.62 -0.61 -17.27
C GLN A 535 28.66 -0.87 -18.36
N HIS A 536 28.32 -1.59 -19.42
CA HIS A 536 29.23 -1.84 -20.54
C HIS A 536 29.51 -0.61 -21.41
N GLY A 537 28.76 0.48 -21.23
CA GLY A 537 28.86 1.68 -22.05
C GLY A 537 28.28 1.50 -23.46
N THR A 538 27.39 0.52 -23.64
CA THR A 538 26.74 0.18 -24.91
C THR A 538 25.29 0.63 -24.96
N SER A 539 24.85 1.44 -24.00
CA SER A 539 23.50 2.00 -23.96
C SER A 539 23.28 3.04 -25.05
N ASP A 540 22.09 3.01 -25.66
CA ASP A 540 21.61 4.00 -26.63
C ASP A 540 20.33 4.69 -26.12
N GLU A 541 19.83 5.68 -26.87
CA GLU A 541 18.59 6.38 -26.52
C GLU A 541 17.38 5.42 -26.43
N ALA A 542 17.37 4.36 -27.23
CA ALA A 542 16.33 3.32 -27.19
C ALA A 542 16.32 2.55 -25.87
N THR A 543 17.50 2.29 -25.29
CA THR A 543 17.67 1.65 -23.97
C THR A 543 17.03 2.51 -22.87
N VAL A 544 17.23 3.84 -22.91
CA VAL A 544 16.65 4.77 -21.93
C VAL A 544 15.13 4.86 -22.09
N GLU A 545 14.64 4.92 -23.32
CA GLU A 545 13.19 4.95 -23.58
C GLU A 545 12.50 3.66 -23.13
N SER A 546 13.17 2.51 -23.25
CA SER A 546 12.64 1.23 -22.74
C SER A 546 12.42 1.25 -21.23
N VAL A 547 13.27 1.90 -20.44
CA VAL A 547 13.05 2.06 -18.99
C VAL A 547 11.94 3.06 -18.73
N ASN A 548 11.91 4.16 -19.48
CA ASN A 548 10.90 5.20 -19.32
C ASN A 548 9.48 4.70 -19.61
N THR A 549 9.32 3.81 -20.61
CA THR A 549 8.06 3.15 -20.95
C THR A 549 7.65 2.14 -19.88
N LEU A 550 8.57 1.32 -19.37
CA LEU A 550 8.32 0.41 -18.26
C LEU A 550 7.81 1.16 -17.01
N LEU A 551 8.40 2.33 -16.70
CA LEU A 551 7.96 3.18 -15.59
C LEU A 551 6.65 3.95 -15.84
N SER A 552 6.12 3.91 -17.06
CA SER A 552 4.85 4.60 -17.40
C SER A 552 3.61 3.76 -17.11
N ASN A 553 3.79 2.46 -16.81
CA ASN A 553 2.71 1.55 -16.46
C ASN A 553 2.04 1.98 -15.14
N GLU A 554 0.75 1.66 -14.98
CA GLU A 554 -0.01 2.06 -13.78
C GLU A 554 0.46 1.32 -12.51
N ASN A 555 0.82 0.03 -12.65
CA ASN A 555 1.20 -0.85 -11.54
C ASN A 555 2.68 -1.22 -11.59
N VAL A 556 3.57 -0.24 -11.41
CA VAL A 556 5.02 -0.49 -11.30
C VAL A 556 5.36 -0.94 -9.87
N PRO A 557 6.07 -2.05 -9.67
CA PRO A 557 6.53 -2.45 -8.34
C PRO A 557 7.45 -1.41 -7.68
N THR A 558 7.27 -1.16 -6.38
CA THR A 558 8.08 -0.16 -5.65
C THR A 558 9.58 -0.47 -5.69
N ALA A 559 9.93 -1.76 -5.65
CA ALA A 559 11.32 -2.22 -5.75
C ALA A 559 12.00 -1.76 -7.05
N MET A 560 11.23 -1.65 -8.14
CA MET A 560 11.72 -1.19 -9.44
C MET A 560 12.03 0.30 -9.43
N ILE A 561 11.18 1.12 -8.80
CA ILE A 561 11.43 2.55 -8.59
C ILE A 561 12.72 2.75 -7.78
N HIS A 562 12.90 1.96 -6.73
CA HIS A 562 14.11 2.01 -5.90
C HIS A 562 15.36 1.56 -6.65
N SER A 563 15.26 0.58 -7.56
CA SER A 563 16.39 0.16 -8.38
C SER A 563 16.75 1.22 -9.43
N VAL A 564 15.75 1.79 -10.13
CA VAL A 564 15.99 2.77 -11.20
C VAL A 564 16.55 4.09 -10.67
N ARG A 565 16.16 4.54 -9.47
CA ARG A 565 16.68 5.81 -8.91
C ARG A 565 18.20 5.78 -8.73
N HIS A 566 18.78 4.62 -8.42
CA HIS A 566 20.24 4.46 -8.32
C HIS A 566 20.88 4.56 -9.71
N LEU A 567 20.27 3.95 -10.74
CA LEU A 567 20.73 4.14 -12.13
C LEU A 567 20.67 5.61 -12.58
N VAL A 568 19.64 6.36 -12.18
CA VAL A 568 19.54 7.81 -12.45
C VAL A 568 20.68 8.56 -11.77
N LEU A 569 20.98 8.26 -10.50
CA LEU A 569 22.09 8.86 -9.77
C LEU A 569 23.45 8.53 -10.42
N GLU A 570 23.66 7.32 -10.92
CA GLU A 570 24.96 6.92 -11.48
C GLU A 570 25.18 7.36 -12.93
N HIS A 571 24.13 7.27 -13.76
CA HIS A 571 24.20 7.42 -15.21
C HIS A 571 23.52 8.68 -15.76
N ASP A 572 22.93 9.53 -14.92
CA ASP A 572 22.26 10.77 -15.33
C ASP A 572 21.07 10.52 -16.30
N LEU A 573 20.33 9.43 -16.06
CA LEU A 573 19.22 9.02 -16.93
C LEU A 573 18.03 9.98 -16.82
N GLY A 574 17.69 10.65 -17.91
CA GLY A 574 16.50 11.50 -17.97
C GLY A 574 15.23 10.68 -18.20
N LEU A 575 14.48 10.39 -17.13
CA LEU A 575 13.25 9.58 -17.16
C LEU A 575 12.01 10.41 -16.76
N PRO A 576 11.26 10.98 -17.74
CA PRO A 576 10.03 11.73 -17.46
C PRO A 576 8.96 10.95 -16.69
N SER A 577 8.81 9.64 -16.95
CA SER A 577 7.84 8.80 -16.23
C SER A 577 8.16 8.68 -14.75
N LEU A 578 9.45 8.58 -14.39
CA LEU A 578 9.89 8.58 -12.99
C LEU A 578 9.54 9.89 -12.28
N VAL A 579 9.71 11.03 -12.96
CA VAL A 579 9.33 12.34 -12.42
C VAL A 579 7.82 12.41 -12.17
N ARG A 580 6.99 11.96 -13.12
CA ARG A 580 5.53 11.89 -12.94
C ARG A 580 5.14 11.00 -11.78
N TRP A 581 5.81 9.84 -11.65
CA TRP A 581 5.56 8.93 -10.55
C TRP A 581 5.83 9.58 -9.19
N TYR A 582 6.99 10.23 -9.02
CA TYR A 582 7.29 10.95 -7.77
C TYR A 582 6.31 12.10 -7.53
N GLN A 583 5.89 12.85 -8.54
CA GLN A 583 4.90 13.92 -8.38
C GLN A 583 3.58 13.44 -7.77
N THR A 584 3.15 12.23 -8.13
CA THR A 584 1.89 11.65 -7.63
C THR A 584 2.06 10.95 -6.28
N ASN A 585 3.19 10.28 -6.06
CA ASN A 585 3.38 9.37 -4.92
C ASN A 585 4.24 9.95 -3.79
N ASP A 586 5.36 10.60 -4.10
CA ASP A 586 6.28 11.18 -3.12
C ASP A 586 6.93 12.47 -3.65
N PRO A 587 6.19 13.60 -3.69
CA PRO A 587 6.66 14.83 -4.30
C PRO A 587 7.75 15.54 -3.50
N LEU A 588 7.84 15.25 -2.20
CA LEU A 588 8.83 15.81 -1.28
C LEU A 588 10.15 15.01 -1.28
N SER A 589 10.17 13.83 -1.91
CA SER A 589 11.36 13.01 -2.01
C SER A 589 12.56 13.79 -2.58
N PRO A 590 13.76 13.66 -1.99
CA PRO A 590 14.98 14.18 -2.63
C PRO A 590 15.24 13.53 -4.00
N TRP A 591 14.80 12.28 -4.17
CA TRP A 591 14.87 11.54 -5.42
C TRP A 591 14.02 12.13 -6.54
N HIS A 592 12.90 12.79 -6.21
CA HIS A 592 12.09 13.53 -7.18
C HIS A 592 12.89 14.69 -7.80
N THR A 593 13.59 15.45 -6.96
CA THR A 593 14.41 16.59 -7.42
C THR A 593 15.58 16.11 -8.27
N LEU A 594 16.21 15.00 -7.88
CA LEU A 594 17.26 14.34 -8.67
C LEU A 594 16.75 13.85 -10.04
N ALA A 595 15.58 13.20 -10.08
CA ALA A 595 14.97 12.75 -11.33
C ALA A 595 14.67 13.93 -12.27
N ARG A 596 14.16 15.05 -11.72
CA ARG A 596 13.94 16.28 -12.48
C ARG A 596 15.24 16.87 -13.02
N ALA A 597 16.31 16.90 -12.21
CA ALA A 597 17.62 17.36 -12.62
C ALA A 597 18.16 16.54 -13.82
N SER A 598 18.00 15.22 -13.77
CA SER A 598 18.45 14.29 -14.81
C SER A 598 17.67 14.46 -16.11
N VAL A 599 16.36 14.74 -16.04
CA VAL A 599 15.54 15.07 -17.24
C VAL A 599 15.94 16.41 -17.85
N SER A 600 16.28 17.42 -17.05
CA SER A 600 16.80 18.69 -17.56
C SER A 600 18.17 18.50 -18.21
N ALA A 601 19.04 17.67 -17.61
CA ALA A 601 20.35 17.34 -18.14
C ALA A 601 20.26 16.62 -19.50
N SER A 602 19.35 15.65 -19.65
CA SER A 602 19.16 14.94 -20.93
C SER A 602 18.66 15.86 -22.06
N LYS A 603 17.89 16.89 -21.71
CA LYS A 603 17.42 17.93 -22.64
C LYS A 603 18.46 19.03 -22.93
N LYS A 604 19.68 18.92 -22.38
CA LYS A 604 20.73 19.95 -22.45
C LYS A 604 20.31 21.30 -21.85
N ASP A 605 19.35 21.29 -20.92
CA ASP A 605 18.98 22.46 -20.13
C ASP A 605 19.89 22.54 -18.88
N GLU A 606 21.13 22.96 -19.13
CA GLU A 606 22.23 22.93 -18.16
C GLU A 606 21.91 23.73 -16.89
N LEU A 607 21.27 24.90 -17.03
CA LEU A 607 20.96 25.79 -15.91
C LEU A 607 19.95 25.17 -14.94
N ASN A 608 18.85 24.62 -15.47
CA ASN A 608 17.83 24.02 -14.62
C ASN A 608 18.32 22.70 -14.01
N ALA A 609 19.08 21.91 -14.77
CA ALA A 609 19.76 20.72 -14.24
C ALA A 609 20.67 21.08 -13.07
N ALA A 610 21.52 22.09 -13.23
CA ALA A 610 22.43 22.56 -12.19
C ALA A 610 21.71 22.94 -10.88
N ARG A 611 20.64 23.75 -11.00
CA ARG A 611 19.88 24.22 -9.83
C ARG A 611 19.12 23.10 -9.13
N ASP A 612 18.57 22.16 -9.88
CA ASP A 612 17.90 20.99 -9.31
C ASP A 612 18.88 20.03 -8.65
N TYR A 613 20.06 19.76 -9.24
CA TYR A 613 21.10 18.99 -8.57
C TYR A 613 21.56 19.62 -7.27
N ARG A 614 21.72 20.96 -7.25
CA ARG A 614 22.03 21.70 -6.02
C ARG A 614 20.95 21.51 -4.97
N ARG A 615 19.68 21.72 -5.34
CA ARG A 615 18.53 21.55 -4.43
C ARG A 615 18.40 20.12 -3.91
N ALA A 616 18.70 19.12 -4.74
CA ALA A 616 18.77 17.73 -4.31
C ALA A 616 19.88 17.53 -3.27
N GLY A 617 21.08 18.07 -3.51
CA GLY A 617 22.20 18.02 -2.57
C GLY A 617 21.95 18.75 -1.24
N ASP A 618 21.15 19.83 -1.25
CA ASP A 618 20.77 20.58 -0.05
C ASP A 618 19.78 19.82 0.87
N HIS A 619 19.23 18.69 0.42
CA HIS A 619 18.22 17.93 1.15
C HIS A 619 18.84 16.98 2.19
N ASP A 620 18.26 16.91 3.39
CA ASP A 620 18.79 16.11 4.52
C ASP A 620 18.68 14.59 4.34
N GLY A 621 17.72 14.15 3.51
CA GLY A 621 17.54 12.73 3.17
C GLY A 621 18.66 12.08 2.35
N PHE A 622 19.67 12.83 1.89
CA PHE A 622 20.86 12.27 1.26
C PHE A 622 22.04 12.28 2.24
N ASP A 623 22.80 11.19 2.29
CA ASP A 623 24.04 11.16 3.04
C ASP A 623 25.12 12.05 2.40
N TYR A 624 26.23 12.21 3.11
CA TYR A 624 27.32 13.08 2.67
C TYR A 624 27.89 12.69 1.28
N GLU A 625 28.02 11.40 0.99
CA GLU A 625 28.54 10.91 -0.30
C GLU A 625 27.62 11.32 -1.46
N HIS A 626 26.31 11.09 -1.29
CA HIS A 626 25.30 11.50 -2.24
C HIS A 626 25.32 13.02 -2.44
N LYS A 627 25.38 13.80 -1.36
CA LYS A 627 25.43 15.27 -1.41
C LYS A 627 26.62 15.77 -2.22
N VAL A 628 27.84 15.27 -1.95
CA VAL A 628 29.05 15.68 -2.68
C VAL A 628 28.96 15.33 -4.17
N VAL A 629 28.42 14.15 -4.51
CA VAL A 629 28.20 13.77 -5.92
C VAL A 629 27.22 14.71 -6.61
N LEU A 630 26.10 15.05 -5.96
CA LEU A 630 25.08 15.95 -6.50
C LEU A 630 25.62 17.38 -6.68
N TYR A 631 26.37 17.90 -5.71
CA TYR A 631 27.01 19.20 -5.83
C TYR A 631 28.07 19.26 -6.93
N ARG A 632 28.84 18.18 -7.13
CA ARG A 632 29.77 18.07 -8.27
C ARG A 632 29.03 18.13 -9.60
N LYS A 633 27.93 17.39 -9.74
CA LYS A 633 27.08 17.46 -10.94
C LYS A 633 26.55 18.87 -11.15
N SER A 634 26.05 19.52 -10.09
CA SER A 634 25.60 20.91 -10.15
C SER A 634 26.70 21.85 -10.67
N LEU A 635 27.92 21.79 -10.13
CA LEU A 635 29.04 22.62 -10.59
C LEU A 635 29.42 22.38 -12.05
N ILE A 636 29.42 21.13 -12.49
CA ILE A 636 29.70 20.78 -13.88
C ILE A 636 28.66 21.41 -14.81
N HIS A 637 27.36 21.28 -14.48
CA HIS A 637 26.28 21.89 -15.25
C HIS A 637 26.30 23.42 -15.18
N LEU A 638 26.66 24.04 -14.05
CA LEU A 638 26.85 25.50 -13.95
C LEU A 638 27.99 25.99 -14.84
N ALA A 639 29.09 25.22 -14.92
CA ALA A 639 30.20 25.53 -15.81
C ALA A 639 29.77 25.47 -17.28
N PHE A 640 29.01 24.44 -17.68
CA PHE A 640 28.46 24.34 -19.04
C PHE A 640 27.42 25.44 -19.36
N ALA A 641 26.66 25.91 -18.37
CA ALA A 641 25.74 27.03 -18.49
C ALA A 641 26.42 28.42 -18.45
N GLU A 642 27.76 28.45 -18.34
CA GLU A 642 28.58 29.66 -18.17
C GLU A 642 28.16 30.54 -16.97
N GLN A 643 27.51 29.95 -15.96
CA GLN A 643 27.09 30.64 -14.74
C GLN A 643 28.19 30.61 -13.68
N TRP A 644 29.31 31.27 -13.98
CA TRP A 644 30.51 31.24 -13.14
C TRP A 644 30.28 31.76 -11.72
N LYS A 645 29.39 32.74 -11.56
CA LYS A 645 29.05 33.32 -10.25
C LYS A 645 28.41 32.29 -9.33
N GLU A 646 27.34 31.63 -9.77
CA GLU A 646 26.65 30.60 -8.99
C GLU A 646 27.58 29.41 -8.70
N ALA A 647 28.48 29.06 -9.65
CA ALA A 647 29.46 28.00 -9.45
C ALA A 647 30.48 28.33 -8.36
N VAL A 648 31.03 29.55 -8.36
CA VAL A 648 31.99 29.99 -7.32
C VAL A 648 31.29 30.14 -5.97
N GLU A 649 30.06 30.67 -5.92
CA GLU A 649 29.28 30.76 -4.67
C GLU A 649 29.00 29.38 -4.07
N LEU A 650 28.63 28.38 -4.88
CA LEU A 650 28.43 27.01 -4.40
C LEU A 650 29.74 26.39 -3.86
N LEU A 651 30.86 26.65 -4.55
CA LEU A 651 32.19 26.20 -4.11
C LEU A 651 32.62 26.85 -2.78
N GLU A 652 32.27 28.12 -2.55
CA GLU A 652 32.59 28.84 -1.32
C GLU A 652 31.65 28.49 -0.17
N ALA A 653 30.37 28.23 -0.47
CA ALA A 653 29.37 27.87 0.53
C ALA A 653 29.62 26.49 1.15
N GLN A 654 30.23 25.56 0.41
CA GLN A 654 30.46 24.19 0.86
C GLN A 654 31.97 23.85 0.91
N PRO A 655 32.62 23.97 2.08
CA PRO A 655 34.06 23.69 2.24
C PRO A 655 34.47 22.29 1.80
N SER A 656 33.66 21.28 2.14
CA SER A 656 33.86 19.88 1.72
C SER A 656 33.84 19.69 0.20
N LEU A 657 33.04 20.47 -0.53
CA LEU A 657 33.03 20.43 -1.99
C LEU A 657 34.29 21.09 -2.56
N ARG A 658 34.75 22.17 -1.94
CA ARG A 658 36.00 22.85 -2.30
C ARG A 658 37.19 21.91 -2.19
N SER A 659 37.28 21.14 -1.11
CA SER A 659 38.32 20.12 -0.99
C SER A 659 38.08 18.95 -1.94
N ALA A 660 36.85 18.51 -2.19
CA ALA A 660 36.57 17.37 -3.06
C ALA A 660 36.88 17.62 -4.55
N ILE A 661 37.12 18.86 -4.97
CA ILE A 661 37.34 19.22 -6.37
C ILE A 661 38.80 19.55 -6.64
N THR A 662 39.29 19.14 -7.81
CA THR A 662 40.65 19.43 -8.28
C THR A 662 41.00 20.91 -8.24
N LYS A 663 42.23 21.25 -7.82
CA LYS A 663 42.70 22.64 -7.78
C LYS A 663 42.65 23.29 -9.18
N ARG A 664 42.83 22.51 -10.25
CA ARG A 664 42.71 22.98 -11.66
C ARG A 664 41.28 23.38 -12.03
N PHE A 665 40.27 22.58 -11.69
CA PHE A 665 38.87 22.96 -11.93
C PHE A 665 38.46 24.19 -11.10
N GLN A 666 38.91 24.29 -9.85
CA GLN A 666 38.67 25.49 -9.03
C GLN A 666 39.30 26.73 -9.66
N LEU A 667 40.53 26.61 -10.16
CA LEU A 667 41.20 27.68 -10.90
C LEU A 667 40.42 28.04 -12.18
N TYR A 668 39.95 27.05 -12.93
CA TYR A 668 39.13 27.24 -14.12
C TYR A 668 37.86 28.07 -13.83
N LEU A 669 37.10 27.71 -12.79
CA LEU A 669 35.90 28.44 -12.39
C LEU A 669 36.24 29.86 -11.91
N ARG A 670 37.25 30.02 -11.05
CA ARG A 670 37.64 31.32 -10.48
C ARG A 670 38.19 32.27 -11.53
N VAL A 671 39.09 31.80 -12.40
CA VAL A 671 39.63 32.62 -13.50
C VAL A 671 38.50 33.04 -14.44
N SER A 672 37.58 32.13 -14.76
CA SER A 672 36.44 32.43 -15.62
C SER A 672 35.52 33.47 -15.00
N PHE A 673 35.16 33.32 -13.72
CA PHE A 673 34.38 34.30 -12.97
C PHE A 673 35.08 35.66 -12.85
N THR A 674 36.34 35.69 -12.40
CA THR A 674 37.10 36.93 -12.22
C THR A 674 37.32 37.64 -13.55
N SER A 675 37.47 36.92 -14.66
CA SER A 675 37.67 37.53 -15.97
C SER A 675 36.47 38.38 -16.45
N MET A 676 35.26 38.10 -15.96
CA MET A 676 34.07 38.92 -16.22
C MET A 676 34.15 40.29 -15.53
N ARG A 677 34.89 40.40 -14.41
CA ARG A 677 35.06 41.65 -13.64
C ARG A 677 36.37 42.36 -13.99
N SER A 678 37.49 41.62 -13.96
CA SER A 678 38.84 42.13 -14.16
C SER A 678 39.73 41.09 -14.84
N THR A 679 40.08 41.35 -16.10
CA THR A 679 40.94 40.47 -16.90
C THR A 679 42.38 40.39 -16.37
N ASN A 680 42.87 41.47 -15.75
CA ASN A 680 44.20 41.53 -15.15
C ASN A 680 44.30 40.67 -13.88
N GLU A 681 43.29 40.73 -13.01
CA GLU A 681 43.22 39.89 -11.81
C GLU A 681 43.11 38.41 -12.17
N ALA A 682 42.29 38.06 -13.17
CA ALA A 682 42.19 36.69 -13.66
C ALA A 682 43.54 36.17 -14.20
N THR A 683 44.29 37.02 -14.90
CA THR A 683 45.64 36.67 -15.38
C THR A 683 46.65 36.53 -14.24
N ARG A 684 46.48 37.30 -13.16
CA ARG A 684 47.30 37.20 -11.95
C ARG A 684 47.05 35.90 -11.20
N LEU A 685 45.79 35.46 -11.07
CA LEU A 685 45.44 34.16 -10.47
C LEU A 685 46.16 33.00 -11.15
N LEU A 686 46.22 33.01 -12.49
CA LEU A 686 46.95 31.99 -13.26
C LEU A 686 48.47 32.03 -12.98
N LYS A 687 49.06 33.21 -12.87
CA LYS A 687 50.50 33.33 -12.53
C LYS A 687 50.77 32.87 -11.10
N ASP A 688 49.92 33.27 -10.17
CA ASP A 688 50.06 32.90 -8.76
C ASP A 688 49.88 31.38 -8.55
N PHE A 689 49.00 30.74 -9.33
CA PHE A 689 48.84 29.28 -9.31
C PHE A 689 50.11 28.52 -9.70
N VAL A 690 50.89 29.09 -10.62
CA VAL A 690 52.10 28.47 -11.17
C VAL A 690 53.38 29.06 -10.57
N ARG A 691 53.23 29.83 -9.49
CA ARG A 691 54.34 30.42 -8.74
C ARG A 691 54.93 29.36 -7.82
N SER A 692 56.23 29.16 -7.92
CA SER A 692 57.01 28.25 -7.09
C SER A 692 58.26 28.96 -6.58
N THR A 693 58.85 28.52 -5.49
CA THR A 693 60.11 29.06 -4.97
C THR A 693 61.26 28.12 -5.32
N LYS A 694 62.37 28.67 -5.80
CA LYS A 694 63.63 27.94 -5.98
C LYS A 694 64.69 28.61 -5.13
N ILE A 695 65.44 27.80 -4.40
CA ILE A 695 66.62 28.26 -3.68
C ILE A 695 67.73 28.41 -4.72
N ILE A 696 68.24 29.62 -4.89
CA ILE A 696 69.35 29.91 -5.78
C ILE A 696 70.48 30.45 -4.93
N SER A 697 71.66 29.84 -5.05
CA SER A 697 72.88 30.34 -4.44
C SER A 697 73.34 31.59 -5.20
N GLN A 698 73.23 32.76 -4.58
CA GLN A 698 73.64 34.04 -5.12
C GLN A 698 74.80 34.60 -4.29
N GLU A 699 75.83 35.08 -4.97
CA GLU A 699 77.00 35.69 -4.34
C GLU A 699 76.66 37.12 -3.92
N ASN A 700 76.77 37.41 -2.62
CA ASN A 700 76.55 38.76 -2.08
C ASN A 700 77.67 39.72 -2.48
N GLU A 701 77.48 41.04 -2.28
CA GLU A 701 78.48 42.09 -2.59
C GLU A 701 79.84 41.88 -1.91
N SER A 702 79.93 40.96 -0.93
CA SER A 702 81.14 40.58 -0.19
C SER A 702 81.82 39.29 -0.68
N GLY A 703 81.28 38.61 -1.70
CA GLY A 703 81.84 37.35 -2.24
C GLY A 703 81.45 36.07 -1.49
N GLU A 704 80.44 36.12 -0.62
CA GLU A 704 79.90 34.95 0.09
C GLU A 704 78.62 34.46 -0.61
N LEU A 705 78.51 33.13 -0.79
CA LEU A 705 77.34 32.49 -1.40
C LEU A 705 76.21 32.40 -0.37
N GLU A 706 75.15 33.18 -0.56
CA GLU A 706 73.90 33.06 0.21
C GLU A 706 72.84 32.32 -0.60
N GLU A 707 72.10 31.44 0.07
CA GLU A 707 70.92 30.77 -0.49
C GLU A 707 69.71 31.71 -0.40
N ILE A 708 69.29 32.27 -1.52
CA ILE A 708 68.14 33.17 -1.59
C ILE A 708 66.97 32.44 -2.22
N GLU A 709 65.80 32.50 -1.59
CA GLU A 709 64.54 32.02 -2.16
C GLU A 709 64.06 32.97 -3.25
N VAL A 710 64.20 32.56 -4.50
CA VAL A 710 63.70 33.33 -5.65
C VAL A 710 62.38 32.72 -6.14
N PRO A 711 61.28 33.49 -6.20
CA PRO A 711 60.05 33.01 -6.82
C PRO A 711 60.24 32.89 -8.33
N TYR A 712 60.02 31.69 -8.86
CA TYR A 712 59.95 31.42 -10.29
C TYR A 712 58.53 30.98 -10.68
N PHE A 713 58.20 31.10 -11.96
CA PHE A 713 56.94 30.59 -12.50
C PHE A 713 57.25 29.37 -13.37
N ALA A 714 56.59 28.25 -13.12
CA ALA A 714 56.73 27.03 -13.91
C ALA A 714 56.00 27.17 -15.26
N GLU A 715 56.65 27.78 -16.26
CA GLU A 715 56.00 28.08 -17.56
C GLU A 715 55.37 26.84 -18.22
N ASP A 716 56.02 25.68 -18.11
CA ASP A 716 55.52 24.38 -18.59
C ASP A 716 54.13 24.04 -18.00
N ASP A 717 53.92 24.22 -16.69
CA ASP A 717 52.63 23.94 -16.02
C ASP A 717 51.54 24.94 -16.44
N LEU A 718 51.92 26.19 -16.70
CA LEU A 718 51.00 27.20 -17.20
C LEU A 718 50.56 26.89 -18.64
N ASP A 719 51.47 26.36 -19.46
CA ASP A 719 51.17 25.96 -20.83
C ASP A 719 50.27 24.71 -20.88
N MET A 720 50.44 23.76 -19.96
CA MET A 720 49.52 22.62 -19.79
C MET A 720 48.08 23.05 -19.49
N LEU A 721 47.86 24.19 -18.80
CA LEU A 721 46.50 24.68 -18.55
C LEU A 721 45.73 25.07 -19.83
N LYS A 722 46.41 25.30 -20.97
CA LYS A 722 45.71 25.58 -22.24
C LYS A 722 44.91 24.38 -22.74
N THR A 723 45.34 23.17 -22.42
CA THR A 723 44.66 21.94 -22.87
C THR A 723 43.55 21.51 -21.92
N TYR A 724 43.48 22.09 -20.72
CA TYR A 724 42.57 21.65 -19.66
C TYR A 724 41.09 21.52 -20.12
N PRO A 725 40.46 22.49 -20.81
CA PRO A 725 39.06 22.32 -21.25
C PRO A 725 38.83 21.14 -22.21
N PHE A 726 39.87 20.71 -22.93
CA PHE A 726 39.85 19.61 -23.88
C PHE A 726 40.21 18.26 -23.25
N GLU A 727 40.70 18.24 -22.01
CA GLU A 727 41.01 17.01 -21.29
C GLU A 727 39.75 16.23 -20.89
N HIS A 728 38.56 16.84 -20.93
CA HIS A 728 37.30 16.22 -20.54
C HIS A 728 36.58 15.56 -21.73
N GLN A 729 35.89 14.43 -21.47
CA GLN A 729 35.07 13.72 -22.50
C GLN A 729 34.05 14.65 -23.16
N ARG A 730 33.42 15.52 -22.36
CA ARG A 730 32.62 16.64 -22.83
C ARG A 730 33.46 17.91 -22.66
N VAL A 731 33.85 18.52 -23.78
CA VAL A 731 34.72 19.71 -23.83
C VAL A 731 34.09 20.85 -23.03
N LEU A 732 34.81 21.37 -22.04
CA LEU A 732 34.38 22.53 -21.26
C LEU A 732 34.45 23.82 -22.10
N PRO A 733 33.66 24.86 -21.78
CA PRO A 733 33.78 26.16 -22.43
C PRO A 733 35.22 26.69 -22.40
N THR A 734 35.79 26.99 -23.57
CA THR A 734 37.20 27.36 -23.70
C THR A 734 37.46 28.80 -23.26
N ASP A 735 36.55 29.71 -23.62
CA ASP A 735 36.63 31.11 -23.21
C ASP A 735 35.70 31.37 -22.02
N PRO A 736 36.09 32.27 -21.10
CA PRO A 736 37.26 33.16 -21.18
C PRO A 736 38.60 32.55 -20.70
N PHE A 737 38.61 31.31 -20.21
CA PHE A 737 39.77 30.69 -19.56
C PHE A 737 41.02 30.58 -20.44
N CYS A 738 40.95 29.92 -21.60
CA CYS A 738 42.08 29.72 -22.52
C CYS A 738 42.66 31.05 -23.01
N GLY A 739 41.79 32.04 -23.25
CA GLY A 739 42.21 33.41 -23.57
C GLY A 739 43.04 34.05 -22.45
N ARG A 740 42.68 33.81 -21.17
CA ARG A 740 43.46 34.29 -20.02
C ARG A 740 44.78 33.53 -19.83
N VAL A 741 44.80 32.22 -20.04
CA VAL A 741 46.05 31.42 -20.00
C VAL A 741 47.04 31.93 -21.05
N THR A 742 46.57 32.16 -22.27
CA THR A 742 47.39 32.72 -23.35
C THR A 742 47.93 34.11 -23.01
N ALA A 743 47.14 34.96 -22.36
CA ALA A 743 47.59 36.26 -21.87
C ALA A 743 48.64 36.14 -20.76
N ALA A 744 48.51 35.18 -19.86
CA ALA A 744 49.47 34.91 -18.78
C ALA A 744 50.82 34.47 -19.33
N VAL A 745 50.83 33.49 -20.25
CA VAL A 745 52.03 32.97 -20.94
C VAL A 745 52.75 34.11 -21.68
N ASN A 746 52.02 34.86 -22.52
CA ASN A 746 52.58 35.99 -23.25
C ASN A 746 53.17 37.07 -22.32
N SER A 747 52.57 37.28 -21.15
CA SER A 747 53.06 38.25 -20.18
C SER A 747 54.34 37.79 -19.47
N LEU A 748 54.51 36.51 -19.19
CA LEU A 748 55.74 35.97 -18.61
C LEU A 748 56.88 35.95 -19.66
N GLN A 749 56.58 35.55 -20.89
CA GLN A 749 57.54 35.51 -21.99
C GLN A 749 58.03 36.91 -22.40
N LYS A 750 57.18 37.95 -22.38
CA LYS A 750 57.59 39.33 -22.67
C LYS A 750 58.67 39.86 -21.70
N ASN A 751 58.71 39.35 -20.47
CA ASN A 751 59.70 39.74 -19.47
C ASN A 751 61.06 39.04 -19.65
N ARG A 752 61.15 37.97 -20.47
CA ARG A 752 62.37 37.16 -20.69
C ARG A 752 62.75 37.12 -22.17
N ARG A 753 63.26 38.24 -22.71
CA ARG A 753 63.75 38.37 -24.11
C ARG A 753 64.99 37.50 -24.48
N ARG A 754 65.34 36.42 -23.76
CA ARG A 754 66.62 35.70 -23.95
C ARG A 754 66.62 34.18 -24.14
N GLN A 755 65.47 33.48 -24.17
CA GLN A 755 65.45 32.08 -24.63
C GLN A 755 64.61 31.94 -25.89
N ARG A 756 65.32 31.94 -27.02
CA ARG A 756 64.78 31.77 -28.37
C ARG A 756 65.08 30.33 -28.78
N ASN A 757 64.15 29.40 -28.46
CA ASN A 757 63.94 28.06 -29.06
C ASN A 757 63.00 27.20 -28.17
N ALA A 758 61.74 27.60 -27.97
CA ALA A 758 60.76 26.72 -27.33
C ALA A 758 60.08 25.85 -28.40
N PHE A 759 60.12 24.53 -28.27
CA PHE A 759 59.45 23.58 -29.19
C PHE A 759 57.96 23.93 -29.36
N ASP A 760 57.29 24.40 -28.31
CA ASP A 760 55.90 24.88 -28.33
C ASP A 760 55.64 26.05 -29.29
N THR A 761 56.58 26.99 -29.43
CA THR A 761 56.43 28.12 -30.36
C THR A 761 56.50 27.62 -31.80
N ARG A 762 57.38 26.64 -32.08
CA ARG A 762 57.47 25.99 -33.39
C ARG A 762 56.21 25.17 -33.67
N PHE A 763 55.74 24.38 -32.70
CA PHE A 763 54.49 23.64 -32.81
C PHE A 763 53.31 24.57 -33.12
N THR A 764 53.18 25.67 -32.37
CA THR A 764 52.08 26.63 -32.56
C THR A 764 52.15 27.31 -33.94
N GLN A 765 53.35 27.64 -34.43
CA GLN A 765 53.53 28.19 -35.78
C GLN A 765 53.17 27.18 -36.87
N LEU A 766 53.57 25.91 -36.69
CA LEU A 766 53.29 24.82 -37.62
C LEU A 766 51.77 24.55 -37.70
N MET A 767 51.09 24.53 -36.55
CA MET A 767 49.64 24.31 -36.44
C MET A 767 48.78 25.53 -36.80
N GLN A 768 49.38 26.71 -37.01
CA GLN A 768 48.69 27.91 -37.53
C GLN A 768 48.56 27.93 -39.05
N GLY A 769 49.32 27.08 -39.76
CA GLY A 769 49.20 26.93 -41.21
C GLY A 769 47.87 26.27 -41.61
N ALA A 770 47.34 26.63 -42.78
CA ALA A 770 46.10 26.03 -43.33
C ALA A 770 46.24 24.53 -43.67
N SER A 771 47.47 24.05 -43.84
CA SER A 771 47.84 22.64 -44.06
C SER A 771 49.18 22.34 -43.36
N PRO A 772 49.17 21.94 -42.09
CA PRO A 772 50.39 21.62 -41.34
C PRO A 772 51.14 20.45 -41.98
N SER A 773 52.48 20.55 -42.07
CA SER A 773 53.33 19.49 -42.63
C SER A 773 53.50 18.33 -41.65
N LEU A 774 53.18 17.11 -42.10
CA LEU A 774 53.34 15.89 -41.28
C LEU A 774 54.81 15.60 -40.96
N ASP A 775 55.71 15.78 -41.94
CA ASP A 775 57.13 15.47 -41.78
C ASP A 775 57.79 16.43 -40.79
N GLU A 776 57.48 17.74 -40.89
CA GLU A 776 58.00 18.74 -39.93
C GLU A 776 57.44 18.53 -38.52
N LEU A 777 56.18 18.08 -38.39
CA LEU A 777 55.58 17.75 -37.11
C LEU A 777 56.23 16.52 -36.48
N TYR A 778 56.51 15.49 -37.28
CA TYR A 778 57.22 14.30 -36.83
C TYR A 778 58.67 14.61 -36.42
N ASP A 779 59.38 15.42 -37.20
CA ASP A 779 60.74 15.85 -36.88
C ASP A 779 60.76 16.67 -35.59
N LEU A 780 59.82 17.61 -35.42
CA LEU A 780 59.66 18.38 -34.19
C LEU A 780 59.38 17.48 -32.98
N ALA A 781 58.47 16.53 -33.11
CA ALA A 781 58.14 15.57 -32.06
C ALA A 781 59.34 14.68 -31.70
N THR A 782 60.12 14.26 -32.69
CA THR A 782 61.32 13.43 -32.51
C THR A 782 62.46 14.21 -31.87
N GLU A 783 62.67 15.48 -32.26
CA GLU A 783 63.64 16.37 -31.62
C GLU A 783 63.25 16.63 -30.16
N ALA A 784 61.98 16.96 -29.89
CA ALA A 784 61.48 17.17 -28.54
C ALA A 784 61.59 15.90 -27.68
N ALA A 785 61.27 14.72 -28.25
CA ALA A 785 61.35 13.45 -27.53
C ALA A 785 62.78 13.05 -27.13
N LYS A 786 63.82 13.53 -27.84
CA LYS A 786 65.21 13.31 -27.44
C LYS A 786 65.58 14.04 -26.14
N GLU A 787 64.96 15.19 -25.88
CA GLU A 787 65.15 15.93 -24.62
C GLU A 787 64.16 15.45 -23.54
N LYS A 788 62.88 15.43 -23.88
CA LYS A 788 61.77 15.03 -23.00
C LYS A 788 60.79 14.14 -23.79
N PRO A 789 60.85 12.80 -23.66
CA PRO A 789 60.03 11.86 -24.43
C PRO A 789 58.52 12.13 -24.38
N VAL A 790 58.00 12.53 -23.21
CA VAL A 790 56.58 12.85 -23.02
C VAL A 790 56.17 14.06 -23.86
N GLU A 791 57.00 15.10 -23.93
CA GLU A 791 56.67 16.34 -24.65
C GLU A 791 56.56 16.10 -26.16
N GLY A 792 57.45 15.28 -26.72
CA GLY A 792 57.39 14.88 -28.13
C GLY A 792 56.11 14.10 -28.48
N LEU A 793 55.72 13.15 -27.64
CA LEU A 793 54.47 12.39 -27.82
C LEU A 793 53.23 13.29 -27.70
N MET A 794 53.23 14.22 -26.74
CA MET A 794 52.15 15.20 -26.56
C MET A 794 51.93 16.08 -27.79
N PHE A 795 52.97 16.41 -28.57
CA PHE A 795 52.79 17.15 -29.83
C PHE A 795 52.01 16.35 -30.87
N LEU A 796 52.31 15.05 -31.02
CA LEU A 796 51.61 14.17 -31.95
C LEU A 796 50.15 13.98 -31.54
N GLU A 797 49.90 13.83 -30.24
CA GLU A 797 48.56 13.71 -29.69
C GLU A 797 47.73 14.99 -29.87
N ARG A 798 48.30 16.16 -29.52
CA ARG A 798 47.64 17.46 -29.71
C ARG A 798 47.34 17.71 -31.19
N ALA A 799 48.20 17.25 -32.10
CA ALA A 799 48.00 17.39 -33.53
C ALA A 799 46.81 16.57 -34.03
N GLN A 800 46.70 15.30 -33.61
CA GLN A 800 45.58 14.43 -33.96
C GLN A 800 44.23 15.01 -33.48
N ASN A 801 44.22 15.61 -32.28
CA ASN A 801 42.99 16.15 -31.67
C ASN A 801 42.53 17.50 -32.24
N ARG A 802 43.31 18.19 -33.09
CA ARG A 802 42.95 19.50 -33.65
C ARG A 802 42.02 19.47 -34.86
N GLY A 803 41.70 18.28 -35.41
CA GLY A 803 40.79 18.12 -36.54
C GLY A 803 41.27 18.73 -37.86
N GLN A 804 42.56 19.09 -37.96
CA GLN A 804 43.17 19.68 -39.16
C GLN A 804 43.70 18.64 -40.16
N PHE A 805 43.77 17.36 -39.76
CA PHE A 805 44.30 16.25 -40.54
C PHE A 805 43.18 15.33 -41.03
N ASN A 806 43.35 14.72 -42.21
CA ASN A 806 42.41 13.71 -42.71
C ASN A 806 42.64 12.33 -42.07
N MET A 807 41.72 11.39 -42.28
CA MET A 807 41.77 10.05 -41.66
C MET A 807 43.05 9.26 -41.98
N ARG A 808 43.65 9.45 -43.17
CA ARG A 808 44.91 8.77 -43.56
C ARG A 808 46.11 9.39 -42.85
N GLU A 809 46.11 10.72 -42.70
CA GLU A 809 47.14 11.47 -42.00
C GLU A 809 47.09 11.20 -40.49
N ILE A 810 45.89 11.14 -39.89
CA ILE A 810 45.70 10.73 -38.49
C ILE A 810 46.27 9.33 -38.27
N LYS A 811 46.00 8.37 -39.16
CA LYS A 811 46.55 7.03 -39.04
C LYS A 811 48.09 7.02 -39.06
N ARG A 812 48.70 7.84 -39.94
CA ARG A 812 50.17 7.99 -39.98
C ARG A 812 50.73 8.64 -38.71
N LEU A 813 50.03 9.62 -38.15
CA LEU A 813 50.41 10.23 -36.88
C LEU A 813 50.31 9.23 -35.72
N ALA A 814 49.27 8.39 -35.69
CA ALA A 814 49.12 7.33 -34.72
C ALA A 814 50.23 6.26 -34.85
N ASP A 815 50.57 5.86 -36.08
CA ASP A 815 51.70 4.94 -36.34
C ASP A 815 53.04 5.55 -35.87
N ALA A 816 53.24 6.85 -36.11
CA ALA A 816 54.41 7.59 -35.66
C ALA A 816 54.49 7.72 -34.14
N GLU A 817 53.36 8.01 -33.49
CA GLU A 817 53.23 8.07 -32.03
C GLU A 817 53.52 6.71 -31.38
N GLN A 818 52.97 5.63 -31.95
CA GLN A 818 53.24 4.26 -31.50
C GLN A 818 54.72 3.88 -31.64
N GLY A 819 55.35 4.26 -32.76
CA GLY A 819 56.77 4.05 -33.00
C GLY A 819 57.64 4.81 -32.00
N LEU A 820 57.31 6.08 -31.75
CA LEU A 820 58.02 6.94 -30.80
C LEU A 820 57.86 6.44 -29.36
N PHE A 821 56.64 6.04 -28.97
CA PHE A 821 56.39 5.44 -27.66
C PHE A 821 57.19 4.15 -27.48
N SER A 822 57.21 3.27 -28.48
CA SER A 822 57.95 2.00 -28.41
C SER A 822 59.46 2.20 -28.19
N ALA A 823 60.03 3.28 -28.71
CA ALA A 823 61.45 3.62 -28.55
C ALA A 823 61.80 4.16 -27.14
N TYR A 824 60.86 4.87 -26.50
CA TYR A 824 61.10 5.57 -25.24
C TYR A 824 60.27 5.04 -24.05
N LYS A 825 59.51 3.96 -24.21
CA LYS A 825 58.57 3.45 -23.18
C LYS A 825 59.22 3.26 -21.81
N ASP A 826 60.45 2.77 -21.74
CA ASP A 826 61.15 2.52 -20.46
C ASP A 826 61.59 3.81 -19.75
N GLN A 827 61.55 4.96 -20.43
CA GLN A 827 61.87 6.29 -19.90
C GLN A 827 60.62 7.10 -19.55
N ILE A 828 59.41 6.60 -19.87
CA ILE A 828 58.15 7.31 -19.65
C ILE A 828 57.42 6.69 -18.44
N PRO A 829 57.31 7.43 -17.32
CA PRO A 829 56.54 6.98 -16.16
C PRO A 829 55.08 6.73 -16.50
N ASN A 830 54.46 5.72 -15.88
CA ASN A 830 53.05 5.40 -16.09
C ASN A 830 52.12 6.57 -15.76
N ALA A 831 52.47 7.43 -14.79
CA ALA A 831 51.76 8.66 -14.46
C ALA A 831 51.61 9.61 -15.66
N SER A 832 52.63 9.68 -16.53
CA SER A 832 52.63 10.54 -17.71
C SER A 832 51.93 9.91 -18.91
N ARG A 833 51.81 8.57 -18.95
CA ARG A 833 51.13 7.84 -20.04
C ARG A 833 49.63 8.11 -20.10
N ARG A 834 49.03 8.61 -19.02
CA ARG A 834 47.62 9.00 -18.97
C ARG A 834 47.22 10.09 -19.98
N TYR A 835 48.20 10.91 -20.35
CA TYR A 835 47.94 11.99 -21.27
C TYR A 835 47.81 11.46 -22.70
N LEU A 836 48.45 10.31 -23.00
CA LEU A 836 48.55 9.63 -24.29
C LEU A 836 47.31 8.75 -24.62
N ARG A 837 46.18 9.38 -24.92
CA ARG A 837 44.88 8.74 -25.16
C ARG A 837 44.75 8.08 -26.52
N ASN A 838 45.52 8.51 -27.51
CA ASN A 838 45.46 7.89 -28.85
C ASN A 838 46.20 6.54 -28.90
N LEU A 839 47.03 6.25 -27.89
CA LEU A 839 47.71 4.96 -27.74
C LEU A 839 46.81 3.97 -26.98
N SER A 840 46.57 2.81 -27.57
CA SER A 840 45.77 1.73 -26.98
C SER A 840 46.58 0.92 -25.94
N LEU A 841 46.99 1.59 -24.85
CA LEU A 841 47.74 0.97 -23.75
C LEU A 841 46.78 0.34 -22.72
N SER A 842 46.99 -0.92 -22.36
CA SER A 842 46.18 -1.60 -21.34
C SER A 842 46.51 -1.06 -19.94
N PRO A 843 45.57 -0.48 -19.18
CA PRO A 843 45.83 -0.02 -17.82
C PRO A 843 46.05 -1.20 -16.87
N LEU A 844 46.83 -0.95 -15.81
CA LEU A 844 47.01 -1.86 -14.68
C LEU A 844 46.06 -1.46 -13.56
N VAL A 845 45.19 -2.37 -13.14
CA VAL A 845 44.17 -2.14 -12.12
C VAL A 845 44.55 -2.92 -10.86
N LEU A 846 44.83 -2.18 -9.79
CA LEU A 846 44.90 -2.71 -8.44
C LEU A 846 43.47 -2.87 -7.93
N ILE A 847 43.10 -4.07 -7.50
CA ILE A 847 41.75 -4.32 -6.99
C ILE A 847 41.79 -4.20 -5.47
N ASP A 848 40.90 -3.39 -4.94
CA ASP A 848 40.68 -3.25 -3.51
C ASP A 848 39.83 -4.40 -2.94
N THR A 849 39.94 -4.63 -1.64
CA THR A 849 39.30 -5.75 -0.94
C THR A 849 37.78 -5.68 -1.05
N ASN A 850 37.17 -4.49 -1.04
CA ASN A 850 35.71 -4.33 -1.17
C ASN A 850 35.14 -4.91 -2.48
N VAL A 851 35.80 -4.69 -3.62
CA VAL A 851 35.38 -5.23 -4.92
C VAL A 851 35.57 -6.75 -4.96
N LEU A 852 36.61 -7.28 -4.30
CA LEU A 852 36.81 -8.73 -4.18
C LEU A 852 35.82 -9.40 -3.23
N VAL A 853 35.37 -8.72 -2.18
CA VAL A 853 34.30 -9.23 -1.33
C VAL A 853 33.04 -9.42 -2.15
N ASP A 854 32.69 -8.50 -3.06
CA ASP A 854 31.56 -8.69 -3.98
C ASP A 854 31.76 -9.93 -4.88
N ALA A 855 32.97 -10.11 -5.43
CA ALA A 855 33.29 -11.29 -6.23
C ALA A 855 33.25 -12.60 -5.42
N LEU A 856 33.67 -12.57 -4.17
CA LEU A 856 33.58 -13.69 -3.23
C LEU A 856 32.12 -14.01 -2.91
N MET A 857 31.29 -13.00 -2.62
CA MET A 857 29.87 -13.18 -2.36
C MET A 857 29.20 -13.85 -3.56
N ASP A 858 29.44 -13.36 -4.77
CA ASP A 858 28.84 -13.93 -5.98
C ASP A 858 29.35 -15.35 -6.27
N ALA A 859 30.62 -15.65 -6.01
CA ALA A 859 31.14 -17.02 -6.12
C ALA A 859 30.52 -17.99 -5.09
N ILE A 860 30.22 -17.51 -3.87
CA ILE A 860 29.48 -18.29 -2.86
C ILE A 860 28.02 -18.49 -3.29
N LYS A 861 27.35 -17.44 -3.80
CA LYS A 861 25.97 -17.55 -4.33
C LYS A 861 25.87 -18.60 -5.44
N GLN A 862 26.87 -18.64 -6.33
CA GLN A 862 26.96 -19.69 -7.36
C GLN A 862 27.05 -21.09 -6.77
N LYS A 863 27.86 -21.28 -5.72
CA LYS A 863 27.98 -22.57 -5.00
C LYS A 863 26.71 -22.95 -4.23
N LEU A 864 25.92 -21.97 -3.81
CA LEU A 864 24.60 -22.15 -3.21
C LEU A 864 23.48 -22.37 -4.25
N GLU A 865 23.82 -22.37 -5.55
CA GLU A 865 22.87 -22.48 -6.67
C GLU A 865 21.79 -21.40 -6.68
N VAL A 866 22.12 -20.20 -6.16
CA VAL A 866 21.20 -19.06 -6.11
C VAL A 866 21.23 -18.27 -7.41
N PHE A 867 20.07 -18.10 -8.03
CA PHE A 867 19.84 -17.33 -9.26
C PHE A 867 19.71 -15.84 -8.97
N THR A 868 20.84 -15.16 -8.88
CA THR A 868 20.89 -13.71 -8.57
C THR A 868 20.37 -12.82 -9.69
N GLU A 869 20.44 -13.29 -10.94
CA GLU A 869 20.18 -12.47 -12.13
C GLU A 869 18.67 -12.24 -12.39
N ALA A 870 17.81 -12.99 -11.71
CA ALA A 870 16.36 -12.78 -11.67
C ALA A 870 15.93 -11.80 -10.56
N SER A 871 16.82 -11.49 -9.61
CA SER A 871 16.56 -10.51 -8.54
C SER A 871 16.95 -9.10 -8.99
N LEU A 872 16.24 -8.09 -8.48
CA LEU A 872 16.59 -6.69 -8.70
C LEU A 872 17.72 -6.27 -7.75
N ASP A 873 18.74 -5.62 -8.29
CA ASP A 873 19.75 -4.93 -7.48
C ASP A 873 19.20 -3.60 -6.92
N ILE A 874 18.40 -3.72 -5.86
CA ILE A 874 17.75 -2.58 -5.20
C ILE A 874 18.79 -1.65 -4.54
N GLY A 875 19.94 -2.21 -4.12
CA GLY A 875 21.02 -1.48 -3.44
C GLY A 875 22.00 -0.77 -4.38
N GLY A 876 21.96 -1.06 -5.69
CA GLY A 876 22.93 -0.55 -6.65
C GLY A 876 24.34 -1.09 -6.43
N HIS A 877 24.47 -2.27 -5.81
CA HIS A 877 25.75 -2.90 -5.54
C HIS A 877 26.42 -3.46 -6.79
N GLY A 878 25.82 -3.39 -7.98
CA GLY A 878 26.38 -3.44 -9.33
C GLY A 878 27.41 -4.54 -9.65
N HIS A 879 27.32 -5.13 -10.84
CA HIS A 879 28.24 -6.17 -11.34
C HIS A 879 29.64 -5.66 -11.76
N PHE A 880 30.21 -4.68 -11.04
CA PHE A 880 31.48 -4.05 -11.44
C PHE A 880 32.66 -5.05 -11.47
N HIS A 881 32.73 -5.97 -10.52
CA HIS A 881 33.76 -7.02 -10.51
C HIS A 881 33.64 -7.96 -11.73
N HIS A 882 32.44 -8.26 -12.23
CA HIS A 882 32.25 -8.99 -13.48
C HIS A 882 32.77 -8.20 -14.69
N VAL A 883 32.53 -6.88 -14.72
CA VAL A 883 33.06 -6.02 -15.80
C VAL A 883 34.59 -6.03 -15.80
N LEU A 884 35.23 -5.94 -14.62
CA LEU A 884 36.69 -6.03 -14.50
C LEU A 884 37.21 -7.37 -15.03
N LEU A 885 36.63 -8.49 -14.59
CA LEU A 885 37.04 -9.82 -15.02
C LEU A 885 36.90 -10.00 -16.54
N LYS A 886 35.75 -9.61 -17.11
CA LYS A 886 35.49 -9.66 -18.56
C LYS A 886 36.49 -8.82 -19.36
N ARG A 887 36.77 -7.59 -18.92
CA ARG A 887 37.74 -6.70 -19.60
C ARG A 887 39.17 -7.25 -19.52
N ALA A 888 39.51 -7.93 -18.44
CA ALA A 888 40.80 -8.58 -18.28
C ALA A 888 40.91 -9.80 -19.21
N GLN A 889 39.86 -10.61 -19.33
CA GLN A 889 39.78 -11.72 -20.29
C GLN A 889 39.83 -11.24 -21.76
N GLU A 890 39.25 -10.07 -22.07
CA GLU A 890 39.37 -9.40 -23.38
C GLU A 890 40.79 -8.84 -23.65
N GLY A 891 41.70 -8.87 -22.66
CA GLY A 891 43.05 -8.31 -22.75
C GLY A 891 43.11 -6.78 -22.73
N LYS A 892 41.98 -6.11 -22.43
CA LYS A 892 41.90 -4.64 -22.40
C LYS A 892 42.51 -4.05 -21.14
N ILE A 893 42.48 -4.78 -20.03
CA ILE A 893 43.08 -4.36 -18.75
C ILE A 893 43.93 -5.48 -18.18
N GLN A 894 44.81 -5.12 -17.26
CA GLN A 894 45.58 -6.05 -16.46
C GLN A 894 45.19 -5.89 -14.99
N LEU A 895 44.95 -6.99 -14.29
CA LEU A 895 44.52 -7.02 -12.89
C LEU A 895 45.66 -7.47 -11.98
N TRP A 896 45.84 -6.79 -10.86
CA TRP A 896 46.82 -7.16 -9.85
C TRP A 896 46.26 -7.10 -8.43
N LEU A 897 46.62 -8.11 -7.65
CA LEU A 897 46.25 -8.26 -6.24
C LEU A 897 47.50 -8.18 -5.35
N PRO A 898 47.70 -7.06 -4.64
CA PRO A 898 48.75 -6.93 -3.63
C PRO A 898 48.61 -7.93 -2.48
N LYS A 899 49.69 -8.22 -1.76
CA LYS A 899 49.64 -9.12 -0.57
C LYS A 899 48.66 -8.65 0.51
N ILE A 900 48.56 -7.34 0.75
CA ILE A 900 47.66 -6.80 1.77
C ILE A 900 46.20 -7.16 1.47
N VAL A 901 45.76 -6.98 0.22
CA VAL A 901 44.41 -7.32 -0.24
C VAL A 901 44.13 -8.83 -0.12
N LYS A 902 45.12 -9.67 -0.44
CA LYS A 902 45.01 -11.13 -0.26
C LYS A 902 44.83 -11.52 1.21
N GLN A 903 45.58 -10.87 2.10
CA GLN A 903 45.50 -11.10 3.54
C GLN A 903 44.18 -10.62 4.12
N GLU A 904 43.66 -9.47 3.68
CA GLU A 904 42.36 -8.98 4.11
C GLU A 904 41.22 -9.87 3.64
N LEU A 905 41.19 -10.26 2.37
CA LEU A 905 40.14 -11.15 1.85
C LEU A 905 40.14 -12.50 2.58
N THR A 906 41.32 -13.08 2.83
CA THR A 906 41.43 -14.32 3.62
C THR A 906 41.04 -14.13 5.08
N GLY A 907 41.32 -12.97 5.66
CA GLY A 907 40.86 -12.57 7.00
C GLY A 907 39.34 -12.47 7.08
N ILE A 908 38.71 -11.75 6.14
CA ILE A 908 37.25 -11.63 6.04
C ILE A 908 36.60 -13.00 5.84
N ALA A 909 37.18 -13.83 4.97
CA ALA A 909 36.66 -15.16 4.70
C ALA A 909 36.79 -16.13 5.89
N SER A 910 37.63 -15.81 6.87
CA SER A 910 37.76 -16.60 8.10
C SER A 910 36.63 -16.36 9.11
N ASP A 911 35.93 -15.22 9.02
CA ASP A 911 34.74 -14.93 9.83
C ASP A 911 33.47 -15.49 9.16
N MET A 912 33.22 -16.77 9.44
CA MET A 912 32.08 -17.50 8.87
C MET A 912 30.73 -16.92 9.30
N ASN A 913 30.63 -16.30 10.48
CA ASN A 913 29.39 -15.69 10.94
C ASN A 913 29.10 -14.40 10.17
N PHE A 914 30.14 -13.57 9.98
CA PHE A 914 30.03 -12.38 9.13
C PHE A 914 29.62 -12.76 7.71
N LEU A 915 30.27 -13.77 7.11
CA LEU A 915 29.91 -14.23 5.78
C LEU A 915 28.48 -14.77 5.74
N ARG A 916 28.08 -15.64 6.68
CA ARG A 916 26.73 -16.26 6.70
C ARG A 916 25.63 -15.21 6.82
N ASN A 917 25.83 -14.19 7.65
CA ASN A 917 24.87 -13.09 7.82
C ASN A 917 24.64 -12.28 6.53
N ARG A 918 25.54 -12.32 5.54
CA ARG A 918 25.32 -11.66 4.23
C ARG A 918 24.35 -12.40 3.32
N PHE A 919 23.95 -13.62 3.69
CA PHE A 919 23.04 -14.48 2.92
C PHE A 919 21.72 -14.72 3.67
N SER A 920 21.46 -14.02 4.79
CA SER A 920 20.20 -14.14 5.54
C SER A 920 18.98 -13.76 4.70
N ASP A 921 19.16 -12.86 3.73
CA ASP A 921 18.05 -12.29 2.95
C ASP A 921 17.77 -13.07 1.66
N LEU A 922 18.44 -14.22 1.48
CA LEU A 922 18.32 -15.12 0.34
C LEU A 922 17.60 -16.40 0.74
N LEU A 923 16.75 -16.91 -0.15
CA LEU A 923 16.12 -18.21 0.04
C LEU A 923 17.14 -19.30 -0.27
N VAL A 924 17.74 -19.86 0.79
CA VAL A 924 18.71 -20.94 0.66
C VAL A 924 18.38 -22.06 1.65
N PRO A 925 18.30 -23.32 1.19
CA PRO A 925 18.06 -24.44 2.09
C PRO A 925 19.12 -24.53 3.20
N PRO A 926 18.75 -24.73 4.48
CA PRO A 926 19.70 -24.75 5.60
C PRO A 926 20.85 -25.75 5.42
N HIS A 927 20.59 -26.89 4.80
CA HIS A 927 21.60 -27.92 4.53
C HIS A 927 22.65 -27.48 3.50
N MET A 928 22.28 -26.64 2.52
CA MET A 928 23.21 -26.08 1.53
C MET A 928 24.11 -25.04 2.18
N LEU A 929 23.55 -24.20 3.05
CA LEU A 929 24.32 -23.26 3.86
C LEU A 929 25.36 -24.00 4.70
N ASP A 930 24.96 -25.02 5.45
CA ASP A 930 25.90 -25.77 6.30
C ASP A 930 26.97 -26.55 5.49
N THR A 931 26.71 -26.84 4.21
CA THR A 931 27.66 -27.50 3.30
C THR A 931 28.67 -26.52 2.70
N VAL A 932 28.20 -25.36 2.21
CA VAL A 932 29.06 -24.36 1.56
C VAL A 932 29.86 -23.55 2.60
N PHE A 933 29.27 -23.26 3.76
CA PHE A 933 29.94 -22.58 4.86
C PHE A 933 30.80 -23.55 5.70
N GLN A 934 31.52 -24.44 5.03
CA GLN A 934 32.63 -25.19 5.61
C GLN A 934 33.95 -24.49 5.29
N LYS A 935 34.87 -24.50 6.25
CA LYS A 935 36.15 -23.78 6.14
C LYS A 935 36.92 -24.17 4.87
N ASP A 936 36.94 -25.45 4.52
CA ASP A 936 37.66 -25.97 3.37
C ASP A 936 37.03 -25.47 2.06
N VAL A 937 35.70 -25.50 1.96
CA VAL A 937 34.95 -25.03 0.76
C VAL A 937 35.13 -23.53 0.56
N ILE A 938 34.97 -22.71 1.62
CA ILE A 938 35.19 -21.27 1.53
C ILE A 938 36.64 -20.96 1.13
N SER A 939 37.63 -21.71 1.66
CA SER A 939 39.03 -21.52 1.28
C SER A 939 39.28 -21.81 -0.20
N GLU A 940 38.65 -22.84 -0.77
CA GLU A 940 38.73 -23.16 -2.20
C GLU A 940 38.13 -22.04 -3.06
N ILE A 941 36.99 -21.47 -2.62
CA ILE A 941 36.34 -20.35 -3.32
C ILE A 941 37.23 -19.11 -3.29
N VAL A 942 37.81 -18.79 -2.15
CA VAL A 942 38.75 -17.66 -2.00
C VAL A 942 39.95 -17.83 -2.92
N ASP A 943 40.56 -19.02 -2.93
CA ASP A 943 41.71 -19.32 -3.79
C ASP A 943 41.37 -19.16 -5.28
N LYS A 944 40.17 -19.59 -5.68
CA LYS A 944 39.66 -19.40 -7.06
C LYS A 944 39.51 -17.91 -7.39
N VAL A 945 38.85 -17.12 -6.53
CA VAL A 945 38.68 -15.67 -6.73
C VAL A 945 40.03 -14.97 -6.82
N LEU A 946 40.97 -15.29 -5.93
CA LEU A 946 42.32 -14.71 -5.96
C LEU A 946 43.10 -15.08 -7.23
N ALA A 947 42.86 -16.25 -7.82
CA ALA A 947 43.46 -16.66 -9.08
C ALA A 947 42.85 -15.92 -10.28
N ASP A 948 41.51 -15.86 -10.35
CA ASP A 948 40.75 -15.27 -11.46
C ASP A 948 41.04 -13.76 -11.60
N TYR A 949 41.19 -13.05 -10.48
CA TYR A 949 41.41 -11.60 -10.44
C TYR A 949 42.88 -11.18 -10.45
N SER A 950 43.82 -12.07 -10.79
CA SER A 950 45.26 -11.78 -10.80
C SER A 950 45.90 -12.12 -12.16
N THR A 951 45.66 -11.30 -13.19
CA THR A 951 46.23 -11.52 -14.54
C THR A 951 47.67 -11.03 -14.71
N TRP A 952 48.10 -10.06 -13.88
CA TRP A 952 49.45 -9.52 -13.90
C TRP A 952 50.22 -9.85 -12.62
N ARG A 953 51.53 -10.06 -12.75
CA ARG A 953 52.44 -10.28 -11.63
C ARG A 953 53.70 -9.42 -11.80
N PRO A 954 54.15 -8.73 -10.74
CA PRO A 954 55.39 -7.98 -10.79
C PRO A 954 56.57 -8.93 -10.98
N MET A 955 57.53 -8.58 -11.83
CA MET A 955 58.80 -9.32 -11.96
C MET A 955 59.73 -9.06 -10.76
N ASP A 956 59.55 -7.91 -10.11
CA ASP A 956 60.30 -7.48 -8.95
C ASP A 956 59.60 -7.94 -7.65
N LEU A 957 60.26 -8.84 -6.90
CA LEU A 957 59.77 -9.37 -5.64
C LEU A 957 59.80 -8.37 -4.48
N GLN A 958 60.58 -7.27 -4.61
CA GLN A 958 60.70 -6.22 -3.59
C GLN A 958 59.77 -5.04 -3.84
N LEU A 959 59.02 -5.02 -4.94
CA LEU A 959 58.16 -3.91 -5.35
C LEU A 959 57.23 -3.41 -4.24
N GLU A 960 56.62 -4.32 -3.47
CA GLU A 960 55.74 -3.95 -2.36
C GLU A 960 56.48 -3.34 -1.17
N ALA A 961 57.72 -3.76 -0.91
CA ALA A 961 58.54 -3.19 0.16
C ALA A 961 59.09 -1.81 -0.22
N GLU A 962 59.47 -1.62 -1.48
CA GLU A 962 59.90 -0.33 -2.03
C GLU A 962 58.77 0.70 -2.07
N ALA A 963 57.52 0.27 -2.25
CA ALA A 963 56.40 1.21 -2.25
C ALA A 963 56.24 1.95 -0.91
N GLU A 964 56.65 1.32 0.21
CA GLU A 964 56.62 1.85 1.57
C GLU A 964 57.83 2.76 1.91
N GLU A 965 58.51 3.31 0.90
CA GLU A 965 59.54 4.34 1.06
C GLU A 965 59.01 5.62 1.73
N GLU A 966 59.87 6.31 2.48
CA GLU A 966 59.51 7.52 3.23
C GLU A 966 59.00 8.67 2.35
N GLU A 967 59.44 8.76 1.10
CA GLU A 967 58.96 9.78 0.15
C GLU A 967 57.48 9.58 -0.19
N ASN A 968 57.05 8.33 -0.44
CA ASN A 968 55.67 8.02 -0.77
C ASN A 968 54.77 8.21 0.46
N LYS A 969 55.24 7.78 1.65
CA LYS A 969 54.54 7.97 2.92
C LYS A 969 54.32 9.44 3.26
N SER A 970 55.39 10.24 3.20
CA SER A 970 55.29 11.68 3.47
C SER A 970 54.39 12.39 2.46
N GLY A 971 54.45 12.02 1.18
CA GLY A 971 53.54 12.52 0.16
C GLY A 971 52.07 12.22 0.44
N VAL A 972 51.73 11.00 0.88
CA VAL A 972 50.37 10.63 1.28
C VAL A 972 49.92 11.35 2.55
N ILE A 973 50.80 11.48 3.56
CA ILE A 973 50.50 12.25 4.78
C ILE A 973 50.22 13.72 4.47
N GLU A 974 51.01 14.33 3.59
CA GLU A 974 50.78 15.72 3.16
C GLU A 974 49.47 15.86 2.37
N PHE A 975 49.13 14.87 1.54
CA PHE A 975 47.83 14.82 0.87
C PHE A 975 46.68 14.75 1.87
N PHE A 976 46.78 13.89 2.86
CA PHE A 976 45.81 13.81 3.94
C PHE A 976 45.64 15.15 4.67
N LYS A 977 46.73 15.86 4.98
CA LYS A 977 46.66 17.21 5.57
C LYS A 977 45.93 18.21 4.67
N ASP A 978 46.23 18.21 3.37
CA ASP A 978 45.57 19.08 2.38
C ASP A 978 44.06 18.82 2.23
N TYR A 979 43.61 17.59 2.45
CA TYR A 979 42.23 17.15 2.27
C TYR A 979 41.53 16.73 3.58
N THR A 980 42.02 17.22 4.73
CA THR A 980 41.53 16.87 6.07
C THR A 980 40.01 17.05 6.21
N GLU A 981 39.46 18.15 5.69
CA GLU A 981 38.02 18.46 5.74
C GLU A 981 37.13 17.33 5.16
N ILE A 982 37.57 16.63 4.11
CA ILE A 982 36.78 15.53 3.52
C ILE A 982 36.87 14.30 4.41
N TYR A 983 38.08 13.95 4.84
CA TYR A 983 38.30 12.76 5.64
C TYR A 983 37.62 12.86 7.03
N GLU A 984 37.48 14.07 7.59
CA GLU A 984 36.71 14.32 8.81
C GLU A 984 35.24 13.94 8.62
N GLU A 985 34.63 14.38 7.52
CA GLU A 985 33.24 14.09 7.18
C GLU A 985 33.03 12.62 6.82
N ILE A 986 33.94 12.00 6.05
CA ILE A 986 33.90 10.55 5.78
C ILE A 986 33.96 9.79 7.11
N THR A 987 34.84 10.20 8.03
CA THR A 987 34.98 9.55 9.33
C THR A 987 33.75 9.75 10.20
N ALA A 988 33.16 10.95 10.22
CA ALA A 988 31.90 11.20 10.92
C ALA A 988 30.77 10.31 10.37
N MET A 989 30.68 10.19 9.05
CA MET A 989 29.72 9.31 8.38
C MET A 989 29.98 7.83 8.70
N LYS A 990 31.21 7.32 8.56
CA LYS A 990 31.54 5.92 8.88
C LYS A 990 31.27 5.62 10.36
N ARG A 991 31.50 6.58 11.28
CA ARG A 991 31.18 6.48 12.71
C ARG A 991 29.70 6.27 13.01
N THR A 992 28.79 6.71 12.15
CA THR A 992 27.35 6.40 12.31
C THR A 992 27.03 4.91 12.14
N ARG A 993 27.91 4.15 11.47
CA ARG A 993 27.74 2.72 11.16
C ARG A 993 28.58 1.80 12.07
N GLY A 994 29.43 2.36 12.93
CA GLY A 994 30.36 1.64 13.81
C GLY A 994 31.67 2.43 13.99
N GLU A 995 32.57 2.02 14.88
CA GLU A 995 33.85 2.73 15.11
C GLU A 995 34.94 2.24 14.13
N PRO A 996 35.30 3.01 13.08
CA PRO A 996 36.26 2.55 12.06
C PRO A 996 37.71 2.63 12.57
N ALA A 997 38.57 1.73 12.09
CA ALA A 997 39.99 1.69 12.46
C ALA A 997 40.80 2.72 11.64
N ARG A 998 40.70 3.99 12.04
CA ARG A 998 41.33 5.12 11.36
C ARG A 998 42.76 5.37 11.83
N THR A 999 43.51 6.14 11.04
CA THR A 999 44.89 6.52 11.36
C THR A 999 44.94 7.90 12.01
N VAL A 1000 45.71 8.01 13.09
CA VAL A 1000 45.94 9.27 13.80
C VAL A 1000 47.14 10.02 13.20
N ILE A 1001 46.89 11.22 12.69
CA ILE A 1001 47.95 12.18 12.30
C ILE A 1001 47.64 13.51 13.00
N ASP A 1002 48.65 14.13 13.59
CA ASP A 1002 48.52 15.37 14.37
C ASP A 1002 47.44 15.32 15.49
N GLY A 1003 47.19 14.12 16.04
CA GLY A 1003 46.21 13.90 17.11
C GLY A 1003 44.75 13.73 16.64
N LEU A 1004 44.51 13.72 15.32
CA LEU A 1004 43.17 13.54 14.73
C LEU A 1004 43.04 12.14 14.13
N ASP A 1005 42.05 11.39 14.62
CA ASP A 1005 41.70 10.05 14.11
C ASP A 1005 40.72 10.17 12.95
N VAL A 1006 41.25 10.46 11.77
CA VAL A 1006 40.48 10.97 10.62
C VAL A 1006 40.83 10.26 9.30
N TYR A 1007 42.01 9.66 9.18
CA TYR A 1007 42.55 9.22 7.89
C TYR A 1007 42.32 7.74 7.58
N PRO A 1008 42.38 7.34 6.30
CA PRO A 1008 42.10 5.97 5.83
C PRO A 1008 42.77 4.88 6.64
N GLU A 1009 42.22 3.66 6.55
CA GLU A 1009 42.74 2.52 7.29
C GLU A 1009 44.17 2.18 6.82
N ALA A 1010 44.92 1.42 7.61
CA ALA A 1010 46.27 1.02 7.23
C ALA A 1010 46.35 0.31 5.85
N PRO A 1011 45.41 -0.60 5.50
CA PRO A 1011 45.40 -1.26 4.20
C PRO A 1011 45.21 -0.30 3.02
N ASP A 1012 44.26 0.64 3.12
CA ASP A 1012 44.00 1.66 2.09
C ASP A 1012 45.25 2.49 1.79
N ARG A 1013 45.98 2.89 2.84
CA ARG A 1013 47.22 3.65 2.69
C ARG A 1013 48.30 2.86 1.97
N THR A 1014 48.46 1.58 2.29
CA THR A 1014 49.39 0.70 1.57
C THR A 1014 49.00 0.57 0.09
N ILE A 1015 47.70 0.48 -0.24
CA ILE A 1015 47.24 0.51 -1.64
C ILE A 1015 47.58 1.84 -2.30
N MET A 1016 47.41 2.98 -1.62
CA MET A 1016 47.83 4.29 -2.12
C MET A 1016 49.35 4.35 -2.36
N HIS A 1017 50.18 3.89 -1.43
CA HIS A 1017 51.64 3.84 -1.59
C HIS A 1017 52.04 2.99 -2.80
N LEU A 1018 51.42 1.82 -2.97
CA LEU A 1018 51.64 0.93 -4.12
C LEU A 1018 51.25 1.60 -5.44
N ALA A 1019 50.10 2.25 -5.49
CA ALA A 1019 49.62 2.94 -6.69
C ALA A 1019 50.56 4.11 -7.08
N ILE A 1020 51.04 4.88 -6.10
CA ILE A 1020 52.02 5.96 -6.29
C ILE A 1020 53.32 5.39 -6.86
N HIS A 1021 53.85 4.32 -6.26
CA HIS A 1021 55.10 3.70 -6.68
C HIS A 1021 55.01 3.18 -8.12
N LEU A 1022 53.91 2.48 -8.44
CA LEU A 1022 53.66 1.97 -9.79
C LEU A 1022 53.50 3.09 -10.81
N ALA A 1023 52.88 4.21 -10.43
CA ALA A 1023 52.71 5.37 -11.30
C ALA A 1023 54.04 6.07 -11.62
N LYS A 1024 55.00 6.07 -10.67
CA LYS A 1024 56.36 6.59 -10.87
C LYS A 1024 57.24 5.69 -11.75
N LYS A 1025 56.98 4.38 -11.80
CA LYS A 1025 57.74 3.41 -12.61
C LYS A 1025 57.35 3.50 -14.10
N SER A 1026 58.22 2.95 -14.97
CA SER A 1026 58.01 2.80 -16.42
C SER A 1026 57.73 1.33 -16.77
N LEU A 1027 56.50 0.88 -16.57
CA LEU A 1027 56.11 -0.53 -16.68
C LEU A 1027 55.79 -0.91 -18.14
N GLY A 1028 56.83 -1.21 -18.93
CA GLY A 1028 56.71 -1.87 -20.23
C GLY A 1028 55.60 -1.32 -21.13
N ASN A 1029 54.63 -2.17 -21.51
CA ASN A 1029 53.48 -1.79 -22.36
C ASN A 1029 52.22 -1.41 -21.57
N LEU A 1030 52.30 -1.27 -20.24
CA LEU A 1030 51.14 -0.90 -19.42
C LEU A 1030 50.82 0.59 -19.56
N GLY A 1031 49.54 0.93 -19.60
CA GLY A 1031 49.06 2.31 -19.65
C GLY A 1031 49.04 2.96 -18.27
N THR A 1032 47.88 3.49 -17.89
CA THR A 1032 47.67 4.11 -16.59
C THR A 1032 47.58 3.10 -15.46
N ILE A 1033 47.89 3.55 -14.25
CA ILE A 1033 47.63 2.79 -13.01
C ILE A 1033 46.27 3.21 -12.47
N LEU A 1034 45.44 2.23 -12.13
CA LEU A 1034 44.10 2.45 -11.59
C LEU A 1034 43.93 1.68 -10.29
N VAL A 1035 43.17 2.23 -9.35
CA VAL A 1035 42.66 1.49 -8.18
C VAL A 1035 41.16 1.27 -8.38
N ALA A 1036 40.72 0.01 -8.42
CA ALA A 1036 39.32 -0.36 -8.46
C ALA A 1036 38.78 -0.51 -7.04
N THR A 1037 38.01 0.48 -6.60
CA THR A 1037 37.49 0.57 -5.22
C THR A 1037 36.20 1.37 -5.19
N ARG A 1038 35.31 1.03 -4.27
CA ARG A 1038 34.08 1.78 -3.97
C ARG A 1038 34.20 2.64 -2.72
N ASP A 1039 35.32 2.57 -2.00
CA ASP A 1039 35.47 3.29 -0.74
C ASP A 1039 35.50 4.81 -0.97
N SER A 1040 34.77 5.57 -0.15
CA SER A 1040 34.81 7.04 -0.16
C SER A 1040 36.20 7.60 0.03
N ASP A 1041 37.08 6.88 0.74
CA ASP A 1041 38.48 7.27 0.98
C ASP A 1041 39.26 7.46 -0.33
N PHE A 1042 38.89 6.76 -1.40
CA PHE A 1042 39.45 6.96 -2.74
C PHE A 1042 38.49 7.71 -3.66
N THR A 1043 37.20 7.36 -3.65
CA THR A 1043 36.26 7.80 -4.69
C THR A 1043 35.90 9.29 -4.57
N LEU A 1044 35.81 9.83 -3.34
CA LEU A 1044 35.57 11.25 -3.09
C LEU A 1044 36.81 12.12 -3.37
N VAL A 1045 37.99 11.56 -3.52
CA VAL A 1045 39.21 12.32 -3.88
C VAL A 1045 39.88 11.82 -5.16
N SER A 1046 39.17 10.99 -5.93
CA SER A 1046 39.67 10.28 -7.13
C SER A 1046 40.46 11.17 -8.10
N ARG A 1047 39.90 12.33 -8.47
CA ARG A 1047 40.58 13.27 -9.37
C ARG A 1047 41.76 14.00 -8.73
N ALA A 1048 41.75 14.22 -7.43
CA ALA A 1048 42.87 14.82 -6.71
C ALA A 1048 44.04 13.85 -6.59
N LEU A 1049 43.76 12.57 -6.33
CA LEU A 1049 44.76 11.48 -6.37
C LEU A 1049 45.37 11.36 -7.76
N GLU A 1050 44.53 11.40 -8.80
CA GLU A 1050 45.00 11.41 -10.18
C GLU A 1050 45.92 12.61 -10.43
N GLU A 1051 45.49 13.85 -10.20
CA GLU A 1051 46.31 15.03 -10.46
C GLU A 1051 47.65 15.04 -9.71
N ARG A 1052 47.66 14.68 -8.42
CA ARG A 1052 48.87 14.77 -7.57
C ARG A 1052 49.83 13.59 -7.77
N PHE A 1053 49.30 12.38 -7.89
CA PHE A 1053 50.10 11.15 -7.85
C PHE A 1053 50.14 10.37 -9.15
N GLY A 1054 49.27 10.68 -10.11
CA GLY A 1054 49.30 10.09 -11.46
C GLY A 1054 48.59 8.74 -11.61
N PHE A 1055 47.90 8.25 -10.58
CA PHE A 1055 47.05 7.05 -10.67
C PHE A 1055 45.55 7.42 -10.60
N GLY A 1056 44.72 6.72 -11.36
CA GLY A 1056 43.26 6.93 -11.37
C GLY A 1056 42.52 6.03 -10.39
N VAL A 1057 41.23 6.32 -10.18
CA VAL A 1057 40.33 5.49 -9.39
C VAL A 1057 39.12 5.10 -10.24
N ALA A 1058 38.81 3.80 -10.27
CA ALA A 1058 37.68 3.23 -11.00
C ALA A 1058 36.66 2.65 -10.01
N LYS A 1059 35.61 3.43 -9.69
CA LYS A 1059 34.56 3.00 -8.77
C LYS A 1059 33.46 2.15 -9.38
N ASN A 1060 33.29 2.29 -10.69
CA ASN A 1060 32.31 1.59 -11.49
C ASN A 1060 32.80 1.53 -12.94
N SER A 1061 32.02 0.85 -13.78
CA SER A 1061 32.39 0.64 -15.17
C SER A 1061 32.40 1.92 -16.00
N ARG A 1062 31.57 2.93 -15.68
CA ARG A 1062 31.61 4.27 -16.31
C ARG A 1062 32.96 4.94 -16.07
N ALA A 1063 33.46 4.88 -14.83
CA ALA A 1063 34.78 5.39 -14.49
C ALA A 1063 35.89 4.60 -15.20
N LEU A 1064 35.81 3.26 -15.20
CA LEU A 1064 36.77 2.41 -15.91
C LEU A 1064 36.83 2.72 -17.41
N ASN A 1065 35.67 2.79 -18.07
CA ASN A 1065 35.56 3.07 -19.51
C ASN A 1065 36.20 4.43 -19.87
N SER A 1066 36.26 5.39 -18.95
CA SER A 1066 36.96 6.66 -19.19
C SER A 1066 38.47 6.53 -19.37
N PHE A 1067 39.06 5.40 -18.96
CA PHE A 1067 40.48 5.08 -19.09
C PHE A 1067 40.77 4.04 -20.17
N LEU A 1068 39.75 3.46 -20.81
CA LEU A 1068 39.90 2.45 -21.87
C LEU A 1068 39.84 3.05 -23.27
N HIS A 1069 39.78 4.37 -23.38
CA HIS A 1069 39.64 5.06 -24.67
C HIS A 1069 40.92 4.95 -25.50
N GLY A 1070 40.76 4.31 -26.65
CA GLY A 1070 41.59 4.29 -27.84
C GLY A 1070 40.68 3.99 -29.03
#